data_AF-A0A2E6Q1Q0-F1
#
_entry.id   AF-A0A2E6Q1Q0-F1
#
_cell.length_a   1.000
_cell.length_b   1.000
_cell.length_c   1.000
_cell.angle_alpha   90.00
_cell.angle_beta   90.00
_cell.angle_gamma   90.00
#
_symmetry.space_group_name_H-M   'P 1'
#
loop_
_entity.id
_entity.type
_entity.pdbx_description
1 polymer ?
#
loop_
_entity_poly.entity_id
_entity_poly.type
_entity_poly.pdbx_seq_one_letter_code
_entity_poly.pdbx_strand_id
1 'polypeptide(L)'
;MHRGLQNTVLAQVLGGVRLLLAVITVVLVILAFLRVGYREAVRIVGPDDSEAVELVLMHWSGGGGQEEDDIVQASIVEFEQRNPNIKVKRINPGDSGQYFTKLQTMMAAGEPPDIFYMDFARMAPFAEAGQLEELDDYFAAESDPNAVDPLVLDEFFAPAVDAFRLQNGKMGIGPLFGVPKDFTTVGIYWNRDLFDQAGAQHPTPDWTWDDFVAAGRKLHALEGITGAELVTWPFVLRGYLWSRGASVVNDQGDFENLTLSAPESLQALQDLRDWRFGQDAFLARSEAEGIDPGSLFLSGRIGMVGPFGRWVVPSYRSIEDFSWDFAPLPQGESRANVLATIAWSMSSKSKHPEASWKLLKWLTGEQSQSVQSGLGLAIPTLKSVAQSDAFLNGSLAPANDQGFLDAIDVARVPPWPVDPAFQDQFQRTLDVALRTGGDVDTQVEQFTSWWTNRQQSPLAPTRSFPRMPWGMVAIVFCGILASFLVWQWVSLTKSRSPSALTRQEERAGWLMVLPWLLGFVLFMLGPIVLSLLLSLARWKGIDTLGTAEFVGLGNYREILGADPTFWQSLKVTVYYAVLSVPLGQGFALLAAVILNAKLRGVEAFRAAWYLPSVLAGVGMAVLWTWVFRSEGGLMNSIVGPVLQPFGLEPPDWFQSDAAWAGAPAFSIMNLWLVGGSMLIYLAGLRNIPGDVLEAADIDGARPLSRFVRVTLPMLSPVILFNGIMAIIGSFQVFTQAFVMTGGGPGDDTRFYVLYLYNQAFDWYEMGYGSALAWLLLVVVLLLTVLVLRVGGSKVHYEGMRG
;
A
#
# COMPACT_ATOMS: atom_id res chain seq x y z
N MET A 1 -0.32 -63.39 15.16
CA MET A 1 -0.77 -63.33 13.75
C MET A 1 -1.86 -62.29 13.47
N HIS A 2 -2.77 -61.96 14.40
CA HIS A 2 -3.87 -61.01 14.13
C HIS A 2 -3.50 -59.52 13.97
N ARG A 3 -2.42 -59.02 14.61
CA ARG A 3 -1.99 -57.61 14.47
C ARG A 3 -1.29 -57.27 13.14
N GLY A 4 -0.73 -58.27 12.44
CA GLY A 4 -0.05 -58.06 11.15
C GLY A 4 -1.03 -57.80 10.00
N LEU A 5 -2.16 -58.51 9.99
CA LEU A 5 -3.20 -58.39 8.95
C LEU A 5 -3.97 -57.06 9.01
N GLN A 6 -4.20 -56.49 10.19
CA GLN A 6 -4.90 -55.20 10.32
C GLN A 6 -4.07 -54.01 9.77
N ASN A 7 -2.75 -54.02 9.95
CA ASN A 7 -1.89 -52.96 9.42
C ASN A 7 -1.75 -53.02 7.88
N THR A 8 -1.80 -54.21 7.29
CA THR A 8 -1.75 -54.36 5.82
C THR A 8 -3.03 -53.88 5.14
N VAL A 9 -4.19 -54.18 5.74
CA VAL A 9 -5.49 -53.71 5.23
C VAL A 9 -5.61 -52.18 5.39
N LEU A 10 -5.20 -51.61 6.53
CA LEU A 10 -5.23 -50.17 6.73
C LEU A 10 -4.29 -49.43 5.75
N ALA A 11 -3.10 -49.98 5.48
CA ALA A 11 -2.15 -49.43 4.51
C ALA A 11 -2.66 -49.51 3.06
N GLN A 12 -3.35 -50.59 2.69
CA GLN A 12 -3.99 -50.72 1.37
C GLN A 12 -5.18 -49.76 1.20
N VAL A 13 -6.00 -49.60 2.23
CA VAL A 13 -7.11 -48.63 2.22
C VAL A 13 -6.57 -47.19 2.15
N LEU A 14 -5.55 -46.84 2.95
CA LEU A 14 -4.90 -45.53 2.89
C LEU A 14 -4.21 -45.28 1.54
N GLY A 15 -3.61 -46.31 0.93
CA GLY A 15 -3.05 -46.25 -0.42
C GLY A 15 -4.10 -46.01 -1.50
N GLY A 16 -5.24 -46.71 -1.40
CA GLY A 16 -6.39 -46.51 -2.29
C GLY A 16 -7.01 -45.12 -2.16
N VAL A 17 -7.17 -44.61 -0.93
CA VAL A 17 -7.66 -43.25 -0.68
C VAL A 17 -6.70 -42.19 -1.21
N ARG A 18 -5.38 -42.37 -1.03
CA ARG A 18 -4.38 -41.46 -1.60
C ARG A 18 -4.39 -41.45 -3.13
N LEU A 19 -4.51 -42.62 -3.76
CA LEU A 19 -4.62 -42.73 -5.22
C LEU A 19 -5.90 -42.06 -5.72
N LEU A 20 -7.03 -42.30 -5.04
CA LEU A 20 -8.32 -41.69 -5.38
C LEU A 20 -8.25 -40.16 -5.24
N LEU A 21 -7.69 -39.64 -4.16
CA LEU A 21 -7.50 -38.20 -3.95
C LEU A 21 -6.56 -37.59 -5.00
N ALA A 22 -5.47 -38.27 -5.36
CA ALA A 22 -4.58 -37.82 -6.42
C ALA A 22 -5.28 -37.77 -7.78
N VAL A 23 -6.07 -38.80 -8.11
CA VAL A 23 -6.87 -38.84 -9.35
C VAL A 23 -7.93 -37.74 -9.36
N ILE A 24 -8.67 -37.56 -8.25
CA ILE A 24 -9.65 -36.47 -8.11
C ILE A 24 -8.99 -35.11 -8.28
N THR A 25 -7.81 -34.90 -7.68
CA THR A 25 -7.06 -33.65 -7.81
C THR A 25 -6.64 -33.39 -9.24
N VAL A 26 -6.08 -34.40 -9.92
CA VAL A 26 -5.69 -34.30 -11.34
C VAL A 26 -6.90 -34.02 -12.22
N VAL A 27 -8.03 -34.70 -12.00
CA VAL A 27 -9.27 -34.48 -12.74
C VAL A 27 -9.81 -33.07 -12.49
N LEU A 28 -9.82 -32.59 -11.24
CA LEU A 28 -10.27 -31.23 -10.92
C LEU A 28 -9.37 -30.17 -11.54
N VAL A 29 -8.05 -30.38 -11.53
CA VAL A 29 -7.08 -29.49 -12.18
C VAL A 29 -7.31 -29.47 -13.69
N ILE A 30 -7.41 -30.64 -14.33
CA ILE A 30 -7.69 -30.73 -15.77
C ILE A 30 -9.04 -30.12 -16.12
N LEU A 31 -10.09 -30.38 -15.33
CA LEU A 31 -11.41 -29.77 -15.54
C LEU A 31 -11.38 -28.26 -15.36
N ALA A 32 -10.61 -27.73 -14.39
CA ALA A 32 -10.43 -26.30 -14.22
C ALA A 32 -9.72 -25.68 -15.43
N PHE A 33 -8.61 -26.27 -15.89
CA PHE A 33 -7.88 -25.81 -17.07
C PHE A 33 -8.69 -25.96 -18.36
N LEU A 34 -9.44 -27.05 -18.53
CA LEU A 34 -10.33 -27.24 -19.67
C LEU A 34 -11.52 -26.29 -19.61
N ARG A 35 -12.07 -25.98 -18.43
CA ARG A 35 -13.16 -25.01 -18.28
C ARG A 35 -12.68 -23.60 -18.60
N VAL A 36 -11.50 -23.21 -18.13
CA VAL A 36 -10.88 -21.92 -18.46
C VAL A 36 -10.53 -21.87 -19.94
N GLY A 37 -9.85 -22.90 -20.46
CA GLY A 37 -9.46 -23.00 -21.87
C GLY A 37 -10.67 -23.03 -22.81
N TYR A 38 -11.75 -23.74 -22.44
CA TYR A 38 -13.02 -23.72 -23.17
C TYR A 38 -13.69 -22.36 -23.08
N ARG A 39 -13.72 -21.71 -21.91
CA ARG A 39 -14.27 -20.36 -21.77
C ARG A 39 -13.53 -19.35 -22.63
N GLU A 40 -12.20 -19.38 -22.65
CA GLU A 40 -11.41 -18.49 -23.51
C GLU A 40 -11.49 -18.89 -25.00
N ALA A 41 -11.55 -20.18 -25.32
CA ALA A 41 -11.74 -20.64 -26.71
C ALA A 41 -13.14 -20.27 -27.24
N VAL A 42 -14.18 -20.37 -26.42
CA VAL A 42 -15.54 -19.90 -26.74
C VAL A 42 -15.57 -18.38 -26.86
N ARG A 43 -14.81 -17.65 -26.03
CA ARG A 43 -14.64 -16.19 -26.19
C ARG A 43 -13.97 -15.80 -27.51
N ILE A 44 -13.06 -16.65 -28.03
CA ILE A 44 -12.31 -16.40 -29.27
C ILE A 44 -13.05 -16.91 -30.52
N VAL A 45 -13.81 -18.02 -30.41
CA VAL A 45 -14.34 -18.80 -31.55
C VAL A 45 -15.87 -18.95 -31.52
N GLY A 46 -16.52 -18.67 -30.39
CA GLY A 46 -17.98 -18.76 -30.26
C GLY A 46 -18.68 -17.81 -31.24
N PRO A 47 -19.89 -18.16 -31.73
CA PRO A 47 -20.70 -17.19 -32.46
C PRO A 47 -20.89 -15.96 -31.58
N ASP A 48 -20.85 -14.75 -32.17
CA ASP A 48 -21.32 -13.53 -31.52
C ASP A 48 -22.77 -13.79 -31.11
N ASP A 49 -22.98 -14.21 -29.87
CA ASP A 49 -24.31 -14.23 -29.27
C ASP A 49 -24.76 -12.77 -29.25
N SER A 50 -25.65 -12.46 -30.18
CA SER A 50 -26.17 -11.15 -30.47
C SER A 50 -26.72 -10.45 -29.22
N GLU A 51 -26.25 -9.22 -29.00
CA GLU A 51 -26.96 -8.02 -28.49
C GLU A 51 -26.70 -7.47 -27.07
N ALA A 52 -25.87 -8.06 -26.21
CA ALA A 52 -25.52 -7.42 -24.91
C ALA A 52 -24.10 -6.82 -24.90
N VAL A 53 -23.99 -5.50 -24.83
CA VAL A 53 -22.73 -4.77 -24.60
C VAL A 53 -22.25 -5.05 -23.18
N GLU A 54 -21.08 -5.69 -23.00
CA GLU A 54 -20.47 -5.87 -21.67
C GLU A 54 -19.50 -4.72 -21.38
N LEU A 55 -19.79 -3.94 -20.33
CA LEU A 55 -18.94 -2.88 -19.80
C LEU A 55 -18.22 -3.37 -18.54
N VAL A 56 -16.93 -3.08 -18.42
CA VAL A 56 -16.15 -3.30 -17.20
C VAL A 56 -16.15 -2.02 -16.38
N LEU A 57 -16.70 -2.11 -15.17
CA LEU A 57 -16.73 -1.00 -14.21
C LEU A 57 -15.85 -1.33 -13.01
N MET A 58 -14.97 -0.42 -12.62
CA MET A 58 -14.06 -0.61 -11.50
C MET A 58 -14.20 0.49 -10.44
N HIS A 59 -14.38 0.11 -9.18
CA HIS A 59 -14.52 1.06 -8.07
C HIS A 59 -13.93 0.50 -6.77
N TRP A 60 -13.91 1.27 -5.70
CA TRP A 60 -13.55 0.79 -4.35
C TRP A 60 -14.60 1.25 -3.32
N SER A 61 -14.62 0.60 -2.16
CA SER A 61 -15.48 0.98 -1.03
C SER A 61 -14.62 1.61 0.06
N GLY A 62 -14.81 2.91 0.31
CA GLY A 62 -14.03 3.67 1.28
C GLY A 62 -14.60 3.55 2.69
N GLY A 63 -14.76 4.70 3.37
CA GLY A 63 -15.38 4.79 4.69
C GLY A 63 -16.83 4.31 4.75
N GLY A 64 -17.51 4.18 3.61
CA GLY A 64 -18.86 3.62 3.51
C GLY A 64 -18.91 2.09 3.56
N GLY A 65 -17.76 1.42 3.49
CA GLY A 65 -17.65 -0.04 3.65
C GLY A 65 -18.59 -0.83 2.74
N GLN A 66 -19.17 -1.90 3.29
CA GLN A 66 -20.08 -2.78 2.53
C GLN A 66 -21.36 -2.06 2.09
N GLU A 67 -21.82 -1.05 2.82
CA GLU A 67 -23.06 -0.34 2.50
C GLU A 67 -22.90 0.52 1.23
N GLU A 68 -21.78 1.23 1.08
CA GLU A 68 -21.44 1.90 -0.18
C GLU A 68 -21.39 0.90 -1.34
N ASP A 69 -20.82 -0.28 -1.09
CA ASP A 69 -20.72 -1.33 -2.10
C ASP A 69 -22.09 -1.83 -2.57
N ASP A 70 -22.99 -2.05 -1.63
CA ASP A 70 -24.35 -2.52 -1.86
C ASP A 70 -25.17 -1.46 -2.62
N ILE A 71 -24.99 -0.18 -2.30
CA ILE A 71 -25.63 0.95 -3.02
C ILE A 71 -25.19 0.98 -4.48
N VAL A 72 -23.88 0.90 -4.75
CA VAL A 72 -23.37 0.89 -6.13
C VAL A 72 -23.84 -0.35 -6.88
N GLN A 73 -23.83 -1.52 -6.22
CA GLN A 73 -24.32 -2.76 -6.82
C GLN A 73 -25.82 -2.69 -7.15
N ALA A 74 -26.64 -2.12 -6.27
CA ALA A 74 -28.06 -1.92 -6.51
C ALA A 74 -28.31 -0.95 -7.68
N SER A 75 -27.57 0.16 -7.74
CA SER A 75 -27.65 1.11 -8.86
C SER A 75 -27.29 0.46 -10.20
N ILE A 76 -26.26 -0.40 -10.24
CA ILE A 76 -25.91 -1.17 -11.45
C ILE A 76 -27.03 -2.13 -11.86
N VAL A 77 -27.63 -2.86 -10.91
CA VAL A 77 -28.72 -3.79 -11.20
C VAL A 77 -29.93 -3.05 -11.77
N GLU A 78 -30.27 -1.88 -11.23
CA GLU A 78 -31.34 -1.05 -11.76
C GLU A 78 -31.03 -0.52 -13.16
N PHE A 79 -29.79 -0.10 -13.41
CA PHE A 79 -29.33 0.29 -14.73
C PHE A 79 -29.52 -0.83 -15.75
N GLU A 80 -29.09 -2.05 -15.44
CA GLU A 80 -29.24 -3.21 -16.34
C GLU A 80 -30.70 -3.56 -16.61
N GLN A 81 -31.61 -3.35 -15.65
CA GLN A 81 -33.04 -3.57 -15.85
C GLN A 81 -33.64 -2.57 -16.84
N ARG A 82 -33.19 -1.32 -16.81
CA ARG A 82 -33.58 -0.27 -17.77
C ARG A 82 -32.89 -0.41 -19.13
N ASN A 83 -31.76 -1.11 -19.17
CA ASN A 83 -30.90 -1.29 -20.34
C ASN A 83 -30.57 -2.79 -20.53
N PRO A 84 -31.54 -3.62 -20.95
CA PRO A 84 -31.35 -5.08 -21.02
C PRO A 84 -30.25 -5.53 -21.98
N ASN A 85 -29.89 -4.66 -22.93
CA ASN A 85 -28.82 -4.80 -23.91
C ASN A 85 -27.44 -4.32 -23.39
N ILE A 86 -27.31 -3.90 -22.13
CA ILE A 86 -26.03 -3.54 -21.51
C ILE A 86 -25.86 -4.37 -20.23
N LYS A 87 -24.68 -4.98 -20.08
CA LYS A 87 -24.26 -5.74 -18.89
C LYS A 87 -23.02 -5.13 -18.29
N VAL A 88 -22.95 -5.08 -16.96
CA VAL A 88 -21.89 -4.40 -16.23
C VAL A 88 -21.13 -5.41 -15.39
N LYS A 89 -19.89 -5.68 -15.80
CA LYS A 89 -18.94 -6.47 -15.04
C LYS A 89 -18.23 -5.58 -14.02
N ARG A 90 -18.66 -5.67 -12.78
CA ARG A 90 -18.10 -4.92 -11.66
C ARG A 90 -16.81 -5.54 -11.12
N ILE A 91 -15.82 -4.70 -10.81
CA ILE A 91 -14.58 -5.05 -10.12
C ILE A 91 -14.42 -4.12 -8.89
N ASN A 92 -14.44 -4.68 -7.68
CA ASN A 92 -14.10 -3.97 -6.45
C ASN A 92 -12.98 -4.70 -5.69
N PRO A 93 -11.76 -4.13 -5.61
CA PRO A 93 -10.65 -4.69 -4.85
C PRO A 93 -10.73 -4.52 -3.32
N GLY A 94 -11.68 -3.75 -2.81
CA GLY A 94 -11.87 -3.48 -1.39
C GLY A 94 -11.36 -2.10 -0.98
N ASP A 95 -10.07 -1.83 -1.14
CA ASP A 95 -9.43 -0.56 -0.73
C ASP A 95 -8.80 0.22 -1.90
N SER A 96 -8.55 1.51 -1.68
CA SER A 96 -8.01 2.43 -2.69
C SER A 96 -6.57 2.11 -3.12
N GLY A 97 -5.74 1.53 -2.24
CA GLY A 97 -4.35 1.18 -2.56
C GLY A 97 -4.28 0.02 -3.55
N GLN A 98 -4.97 -1.09 -3.23
CA GLN A 98 -5.09 -2.23 -4.14
C GLN A 98 -5.81 -1.87 -5.44
N TYR A 99 -6.76 -0.92 -5.35
CA TYR A 99 -7.47 -0.37 -6.49
C TYR A 99 -6.53 0.28 -7.50
N PHE A 100 -5.68 1.23 -7.11
CA PHE A 100 -4.80 1.92 -8.06
C PHE A 100 -3.75 0.99 -8.66
N THR A 101 -3.18 0.06 -7.88
CA THR A 101 -2.25 -0.96 -8.39
C THR A 101 -2.91 -1.82 -9.47
N LYS A 102 -4.16 -2.23 -9.26
CA LYS A 102 -4.91 -3.02 -10.24
C LYS A 102 -5.31 -2.19 -11.46
N LEU A 103 -5.76 -0.95 -11.28
CA LEU A 103 -6.10 -0.03 -12.36
C LEU A 103 -4.88 0.22 -13.26
N GLN A 104 -3.74 0.57 -12.66
CA GLN A 104 -2.45 0.75 -13.34
C GLN A 104 -2.09 -0.51 -14.15
N THR A 105 -2.21 -1.70 -13.56
CA THR A 105 -1.89 -2.97 -14.23
C THR A 105 -2.78 -3.23 -15.45
N MET A 106 -4.10 -2.99 -15.33
CA MET A 106 -5.05 -3.15 -16.43
C MET A 106 -4.79 -2.16 -17.57
N MET A 107 -4.49 -0.90 -17.22
CA MET A 107 -4.13 0.16 -18.17
C MET A 107 -2.83 -0.18 -18.94
N ALA A 108 -1.80 -0.65 -18.22
CA ALA A 108 -0.53 -1.08 -18.82
C ALA A 108 -0.68 -2.27 -19.77
N ALA A 109 -1.58 -3.20 -19.43
CA ALA A 109 -1.90 -4.36 -20.25
C ALA A 109 -2.65 -4.00 -21.55
N GLY A 110 -3.19 -2.78 -21.64
CA GLY A 110 -4.02 -2.35 -22.78
C GLY A 110 -5.46 -2.87 -22.73
N GLU A 111 -5.91 -3.34 -21.57
CA GLU A 111 -7.30 -3.75 -21.31
C GLU A 111 -7.87 -2.95 -20.12
N PRO A 112 -8.00 -1.61 -20.25
CA PRO A 112 -8.52 -0.79 -19.16
C PRO A 112 -10.00 -1.09 -18.88
N PRO A 113 -10.49 -0.85 -17.66
CA PRO A 113 -11.93 -0.78 -17.41
C PRO A 113 -12.56 0.32 -18.28
N ASP A 114 -13.82 0.11 -18.72
CA ASP A 114 -14.53 1.11 -19.51
C ASP A 114 -14.89 2.35 -18.67
N ILE A 115 -15.27 2.12 -17.40
CA ILE A 115 -15.58 3.17 -16.42
C ILE A 115 -14.89 2.83 -15.10
N PHE A 116 -14.31 3.84 -14.45
CA PHE A 116 -13.61 3.62 -13.20
C PHE A 116 -13.55 4.88 -12.33
N TYR A 117 -13.38 4.71 -11.02
CA TYR A 117 -13.09 5.84 -10.14
C TYR A 117 -11.72 6.46 -10.43
N MET A 118 -11.68 7.78 -10.43
CA MET A 118 -10.45 8.55 -10.50
C MET A 118 -10.37 9.54 -9.35
N ASP A 119 -9.26 9.51 -8.64
CA ASP A 119 -8.96 10.45 -7.56
C ASP A 119 -8.38 11.75 -8.15
N PHE A 120 -8.82 12.89 -7.63
CA PHE A 120 -8.42 14.20 -8.14
C PHE A 120 -6.90 14.44 -8.08
N ALA A 121 -6.20 13.88 -7.08
CA ALA A 121 -4.76 14.03 -6.94
C ALA A 121 -3.97 13.04 -7.81
N ARG A 122 -4.62 11.96 -8.30
CA ARG A 122 -3.99 10.92 -9.14
C ARG A 122 -4.37 11.01 -10.62
N MET A 123 -5.31 11.89 -11.00
CA MET A 123 -5.82 11.99 -12.38
C MET A 123 -4.75 12.41 -13.40
N ALA A 124 -3.91 13.38 -13.06
CA ALA A 124 -3.03 14.03 -14.04
C ALA A 124 -2.11 13.05 -14.81
N PRO A 125 -1.41 12.10 -14.16
CA PRO A 125 -0.63 11.09 -14.86
C PRO A 125 -1.43 10.24 -15.87
N PHE A 126 -2.71 9.95 -15.61
CA PHE A 126 -3.57 9.15 -16.50
C PHE A 126 -4.10 9.97 -17.67
N ALA A 127 -4.47 11.23 -17.42
CA ALA A 127 -4.90 12.16 -18.47
C ALA A 127 -3.78 12.45 -19.47
N GLU A 128 -2.56 12.77 -18.99
CA GLU A 128 -1.40 13.02 -19.86
C GLU A 128 -0.95 11.78 -20.65
N ALA A 129 -1.17 10.60 -20.08
CA ALA A 129 -0.97 9.32 -20.73
C ALA A 129 -2.01 9.05 -21.85
N GLY A 130 -3.03 9.89 -21.97
CA GLY A 130 -4.12 9.73 -22.94
C GLY A 130 -4.98 8.51 -22.65
N GLN A 131 -5.11 8.12 -21.37
CA GLN A 131 -5.90 6.97 -20.93
C GLN A 131 -7.32 7.34 -20.54
N LEU A 132 -7.58 8.64 -20.33
CA LEU A 132 -8.88 9.19 -19.96
C LEU A 132 -9.55 9.82 -21.18
N GLU A 133 -10.84 9.59 -21.33
CA GLU A 133 -11.67 10.22 -22.34
C GLU A 133 -11.98 11.69 -21.96
N GLU A 134 -11.99 12.59 -22.94
CA GLU A 134 -12.45 13.98 -22.76
C GLU A 134 -13.99 14.02 -22.80
N LEU A 135 -14.61 14.61 -21.79
CA LEU A 135 -16.06 14.52 -21.56
C LEU A 135 -16.86 15.75 -22.02
N ASP A 136 -16.20 16.84 -22.42
CA ASP A 136 -16.89 18.09 -22.77
C ASP A 136 -17.86 17.91 -23.96
N ASP A 137 -17.51 17.11 -24.96
CA ASP A 137 -18.37 16.82 -26.11
C ASP A 137 -19.63 16.03 -25.72
N TYR A 138 -19.53 15.15 -24.72
CA TYR A 138 -20.69 14.40 -24.21
C TYR A 138 -21.68 15.33 -23.50
N PHE A 139 -21.20 16.24 -22.65
CA PHE A 139 -22.05 17.26 -22.03
C PHE A 139 -22.65 18.24 -23.05
N ALA A 140 -21.90 18.59 -24.11
CA ALA A 140 -22.43 19.42 -25.18
C ALA A 140 -23.61 18.74 -25.91
N ALA A 141 -23.55 17.41 -26.09
CA ALA A 141 -24.64 16.63 -26.69
C ALA A 141 -25.90 16.56 -25.79
N GLU A 142 -25.77 16.61 -24.47
CA GLU A 142 -26.89 16.63 -23.51
C GLU A 142 -27.71 17.93 -23.57
N SER A 143 -27.20 18.98 -24.22
CA SER A 143 -27.92 20.25 -24.40
C SER A 143 -29.01 20.20 -25.49
N ASP A 144 -29.21 19.04 -26.14
CA ASP A 144 -30.34 18.81 -27.06
C ASP A 144 -31.68 18.87 -26.29
N PRO A 145 -32.65 19.73 -26.68
CA PRO A 145 -33.97 19.80 -26.06
C PRO A 145 -34.75 18.48 -26.03
N ASN A 146 -34.36 17.49 -26.85
CA ASN A 146 -34.96 16.15 -26.90
C ASN A 146 -34.22 15.10 -26.06
N ALA A 147 -33.12 15.47 -25.39
CA ALA A 147 -32.39 14.55 -24.53
C ALA A 147 -33.29 14.08 -23.38
N VAL A 148 -33.31 12.76 -23.16
CA VAL A 148 -34.04 12.15 -22.04
C VAL A 148 -33.14 12.18 -20.80
N ASP A 149 -33.66 12.73 -19.71
CA ASP A 149 -32.97 12.94 -18.42
C ASP A 149 -31.60 13.61 -18.59
N PRO A 150 -31.49 14.82 -19.18
CA PRO A 150 -30.21 15.42 -19.54
C PRO A 150 -29.32 15.64 -18.33
N LEU A 151 -28.03 15.34 -18.45
CA LEU A 151 -27.04 15.66 -17.42
C LEU A 151 -26.41 17.01 -17.72
N VAL A 152 -26.83 18.05 -16.99
CA VAL A 152 -26.40 19.44 -17.24
C VAL A 152 -25.21 19.80 -16.35
N LEU A 153 -24.08 20.15 -16.95
CA LEU A 153 -22.85 20.43 -16.21
C LEU A 153 -22.99 21.60 -15.21
N ASP A 154 -23.78 22.63 -15.55
CA ASP A 154 -24.03 23.80 -14.68
C ASP A 154 -24.81 23.45 -13.40
N GLU A 155 -25.47 22.30 -13.34
CA GLU A 155 -26.13 21.80 -12.13
C GLU A 155 -25.14 21.22 -11.11
N PHE A 156 -23.90 20.97 -11.53
CA PHE A 156 -22.83 20.53 -10.64
C PHE A 156 -22.18 21.73 -9.93
N PHE A 157 -21.58 21.49 -8.76
CA PHE A 157 -20.71 22.47 -8.13
C PHE A 157 -19.41 22.64 -8.92
N ALA A 158 -19.13 23.86 -9.40
CA ALA A 158 -17.97 24.15 -10.24
C ALA A 158 -16.63 23.69 -9.61
N PRO A 159 -16.34 23.93 -8.31
CA PRO A 159 -15.11 23.43 -7.70
C PRO A 159 -14.93 21.91 -7.76
N ALA A 160 -16.01 21.13 -7.73
CA ALA A 160 -15.95 19.67 -7.87
C ALA A 160 -15.70 19.22 -9.32
N VAL A 161 -16.26 19.96 -10.30
CA VAL A 161 -16.00 19.72 -11.73
C VAL A 161 -14.58 20.10 -12.11
N ASP A 162 -14.11 21.27 -11.65
CA ASP A 162 -12.78 21.79 -11.94
C ASP A 162 -11.68 20.87 -11.40
N ALA A 163 -11.96 20.11 -10.34
CA ALA A 163 -11.07 19.06 -9.81
C ALA A 163 -10.65 18.02 -10.86
N PHE A 164 -11.42 17.85 -11.92
CA PHE A 164 -11.18 16.88 -12.99
C PHE A 164 -10.91 17.52 -14.36
N ARG A 165 -10.57 18.82 -14.37
CA ARG A 165 -10.08 19.51 -15.57
C ARG A 165 -8.55 19.56 -15.58
N LEU A 166 -7.93 19.29 -16.72
CA LEU A 166 -6.48 19.36 -16.88
C LEU A 166 -6.07 19.98 -18.23
N GLN A 167 -5.16 20.96 -18.19
CA GLN A 167 -4.52 21.50 -19.39
C GLN A 167 -3.04 21.77 -19.14
N ASN A 168 -2.16 21.21 -19.98
CA ASN A 168 -0.71 21.46 -19.91
C ASN A 168 -0.13 21.26 -18.49
N GLY A 169 -0.56 20.20 -17.79
CA GLY A 169 -0.12 19.90 -16.43
C GLY A 169 -0.75 20.75 -15.32
N LYS A 170 -1.68 21.66 -15.65
CA LYS A 170 -2.41 22.49 -14.68
C LYS A 170 -3.82 21.96 -14.45
N MET A 171 -4.10 21.57 -13.21
CA MET A 171 -5.44 21.17 -12.75
C MET A 171 -6.39 22.37 -12.69
N GLY A 172 -7.70 22.14 -12.82
CA GLY A 172 -8.72 23.19 -12.71
C GLY A 172 -9.13 23.83 -14.04
N ILE A 173 -8.42 23.55 -15.14
CA ILE A 173 -8.65 24.21 -16.43
C ILE A 173 -8.55 23.22 -17.60
N GLY A 174 -9.18 23.56 -18.73
CA GLY A 174 -9.16 22.75 -19.95
C GLY A 174 -10.17 21.61 -19.95
N PRO A 175 -9.91 20.54 -20.74
CA PRO A 175 -10.85 19.43 -20.89
C PRO A 175 -11.19 18.72 -19.58
N LEU A 176 -12.43 18.26 -19.49
CA LEU A 176 -12.96 17.49 -18.36
C LEU A 176 -12.70 15.99 -18.57
N PHE A 177 -12.08 15.32 -17.59
CA PHE A 177 -11.71 13.90 -17.68
C PHE A 177 -12.49 12.99 -16.72
N GLY A 178 -13.42 13.55 -15.95
CA GLY A 178 -14.24 12.78 -15.01
C GLY A 178 -15.46 13.57 -14.56
N VAL A 179 -16.55 12.87 -14.28
CA VAL A 179 -17.74 13.48 -13.66
C VAL A 179 -17.66 13.21 -12.17
N PRO A 180 -17.64 14.27 -11.33
CA PRO A 180 -17.50 14.09 -9.89
C PRO A 180 -18.70 13.30 -9.36
N LYS A 181 -18.40 12.18 -8.68
CA LYS A 181 -19.39 11.29 -8.07
C LYS A 181 -19.95 11.93 -6.80
N ASP A 182 -19.05 12.36 -5.94
CA ASP A 182 -19.31 13.02 -4.67
C ASP A 182 -18.13 13.92 -4.32
N PHE A 183 -18.30 14.79 -3.32
CA PHE A 183 -17.19 15.58 -2.78
C PHE A 183 -17.44 15.92 -1.32
N THR A 184 -16.46 16.55 -0.67
CA THR A 184 -16.66 17.12 0.66
C THR A 184 -15.74 18.31 0.88
N THR A 185 -16.21 19.25 1.67
CA THR A 185 -15.38 20.24 2.38
C THR A 185 -14.96 19.66 3.73
N VAL A 186 -13.99 20.29 4.40
CA VAL A 186 -13.53 19.85 5.73
C VAL A 186 -13.92 20.83 6.83
N GLY A 187 -14.05 20.32 8.04
CA GLY A 187 -14.30 21.11 9.24
C GLY A 187 -14.06 20.30 10.51
N ILE A 188 -14.53 20.80 11.65
CA ILE A 188 -14.27 20.24 12.97
C ILE A 188 -15.53 19.58 13.51
N TYR A 189 -15.43 18.31 13.88
CA TYR A 189 -16.46 17.62 14.65
C TYR A 189 -16.21 17.87 16.12
N TRP A 190 -17.26 18.16 16.87
CA TRP A 190 -17.12 18.60 18.26
C TRP A 190 -18.18 17.98 19.17
N ASN A 191 -17.76 17.68 20.40
CA ASN A 191 -18.59 17.10 21.44
C ASN A 191 -19.29 18.21 22.22
N ARG A 192 -20.62 18.32 22.05
CA ARG A 192 -21.42 19.40 22.63
C ARG A 192 -21.44 19.34 24.16
N ASP A 193 -21.55 18.13 24.70
CA ASP A 193 -21.65 17.91 26.14
C ASP A 193 -20.34 18.30 26.86
N LEU A 194 -19.18 18.01 26.24
CA LEU A 194 -17.88 18.45 26.76
C LEU A 194 -17.68 19.97 26.67
N PHE A 195 -18.19 20.62 25.62
CA PHE A 195 -18.16 22.08 25.53
C PHE A 195 -18.97 22.73 26.65
N ASP A 196 -20.17 22.21 26.91
CA ASP A 196 -21.03 22.67 28.01
C ASP A 196 -20.36 22.45 29.37
N GLN A 197 -19.75 21.28 29.58
CA GLN A 197 -19.02 20.97 30.81
C GLN A 197 -17.80 21.87 31.02
N ALA A 198 -17.04 22.18 29.97
CA ALA A 198 -15.87 23.03 30.03
C ALA A 198 -16.20 24.54 30.11
N GLY A 199 -17.46 24.93 29.92
CA GLY A 199 -17.82 26.34 29.70
C GLY A 199 -17.10 26.94 28.49
N ALA A 200 -16.87 26.12 27.46
CA ALA A 200 -16.33 26.55 26.18
C ALA A 200 -17.46 27.14 25.32
N GLN A 201 -17.14 28.16 24.53
CA GLN A 201 -18.12 28.72 23.60
C GLN A 201 -18.34 27.74 22.45
N HIS A 202 -19.60 27.45 22.13
CA HIS A 202 -19.93 26.59 20.98
C HIS A 202 -19.42 27.23 19.67
N PRO A 203 -18.89 26.44 18.73
CA PRO A 203 -18.48 26.95 17.43
C PRO A 203 -19.62 27.69 16.72
N THR A 204 -19.31 28.79 16.05
CA THR A 204 -20.24 29.55 15.21
C THR A 204 -19.75 29.52 13.76
N PRO A 205 -20.58 29.88 12.75
CA PRO A 205 -20.12 29.90 11.37
C PRO A 205 -18.85 30.74 11.12
N ASP A 206 -18.64 31.77 11.94
CA ASP A 206 -17.54 32.74 11.82
C ASP A 206 -16.45 32.59 12.89
N TRP A 207 -16.40 31.45 13.59
CA TRP A 207 -15.36 31.19 14.60
C TRP A 207 -13.95 31.12 13.99
N THR A 208 -12.97 31.48 14.81
CA THR A 208 -11.57 31.67 14.42
C THR A 208 -10.65 30.61 14.99
N TRP A 209 -9.41 30.54 14.48
CA TRP A 209 -8.36 29.71 15.10
C TRP A 209 -8.09 30.08 16.57
N ASP A 210 -8.28 31.33 16.97
CA ASP A 210 -8.16 31.75 18.37
C ASP A 210 -9.29 31.16 19.23
N ASP A 211 -10.52 31.12 18.71
CA ASP A 211 -11.65 30.46 19.36
C ASP A 211 -11.42 28.95 19.49
N PHE A 212 -10.89 28.32 18.44
CA PHE A 212 -10.51 26.90 18.45
C PHE A 212 -9.47 26.60 19.53
N VAL A 213 -8.39 27.39 19.62
CA VAL A 213 -7.35 27.23 20.64
C VAL A 213 -7.91 27.46 22.05
N ALA A 214 -8.75 28.49 22.23
CA ALA A 214 -9.37 28.80 23.51
C ALA A 214 -10.31 27.66 23.97
N ALA A 215 -11.12 27.11 23.07
CA ALA A 215 -11.96 25.95 23.35
C ALA A 215 -11.12 24.72 23.66
N GLY A 216 -10.11 24.41 22.83
CA GLY A 216 -9.22 23.26 22.99
C GLY A 216 -8.53 23.25 24.36
N ARG A 217 -8.02 24.39 24.82
CA ARG A 217 -7.40 24.52 26.15
C ARG A 217 -8.38 24.34 27.29
N LYS A 218 -9.59 24.89 27.19
CA LYS A 218 -10.65 24.69 28.20
C LYS A 218 -11.07 23.23 28.30
N LEU A 219 -11.21 22.56 27.16
CA LEU A 219 -11.55 21.13 27.08
C LEU A 219 -10.43 20.27 27.67
N HIS A 220 -9.18 20.57 27.33
CA HIS A 220 -8.02 19.84 27.86
C HIS A 220 -7.82 20.00 29.37
N ALA A 221 -8.36 21.08 29.96
CA ALA A 221 -8.35 21.27 31.41
C ALA A 221 -9.31 20.33 32.17
N LEU A 222 -10.24 19.66 31.47
CA LEU A 222 -11.08 18.62 32.06
C LEU A 222 -10.27 17.35 32.31
N GLU A 223 -10.50 16.69 33.45
CA GLU A 223 -9.76 15.48 33.82
C GLU A 223 -10.02 14.34 32.83
N GLY A 224 -8.94 13.81 32.23
CA GLY A 224 -9.01 12.68 31.31
C GLY A 224 -9.54 13.01 29.91
N ILE A 225 -9.62 14.28 29.54
CA ILE A 225 -10.09 14.75 28.23
C ILE A 225 -8.96 15.39 27.42
N THR A 226 -8.86 15.02 26.15
CA THR A 226 -7.98 15.70 25.19
C THR A 226 -8.72 16.86 24.53
N GLY A 227 -8.05 18.00 24.39
CA GLY A 227 -8.68 19.22 23.88
C GLY A 227 -9.17 19.08 22.45
N ALA A 228 -8.26 18.71 21.54
CA ALA A 228 -8.60 18.49 20.14
C ALA A 228 -7.64 17.53 19.44
N GLU A 229 -7.93 17.15 18.20
CA GLU A 229 -6.99 16.56 17.24
C GLU A 229 -7.10 17.32 15.91
N LEU A 230 -5.95 17.61 15.30
CA LEU A 230 -5.85 18.24 13.99
C LEU A 230 -5.02 17.37 13.04
N VAL A 231 -5.65 16.69 12.08
CA VAL A 231 -4.90 15.92 11.08
C VAL A 231 -4.14 16.82 10.13
N THR A 232 -2.96 16.38 9.73
CA THR A 232 -2.02 17.14 8.90
C THR A 232 -1.82 16.52 7.51
N TRP A 233 -2.84 15.83 7.00
CA TRP A 233 -2.83 15.26 5.66
C TRP A 233 -2.53 16.35 4.61
N PRO A 234 -1.85 16.02 3.49
CA PRO A 234 -1.35 17.03 2.55
C PRO A 234 -2.39 18.04 2.09
N PHE A 235 -3.58 17.59 1.69
CA PHE A 235 -4.62 18.51 1.23
C PHE A 235 -5.24 19.29 2.40
N VAL A 236 -5.45 18.67 3.57
CA VAL A 236 -6.00 19.34 4.76
C VAL A 236 -5.08 20.44 5.27
N LEU A 237 -3.78 20.15 5.32
CA LEU A 237 -2.76 21.11 5.72
C LEU A 237 -2.72 22.32 4.79
N ARG A 238 -3.02 22.15 3.49
CA ARG A 238 -3.15 23.27 2.54
C ARG A 238 -4.32 24.17 2.91
N GLY A 239 -5.46 23.59 3.28
CA GLY A 239 -6.63 24.34 3.74
C GLY A 239 -6.34 25.15 4.99
N TYR A 240 -5.61 24.55 5.94
CA TYR A 240 -5.11 25.28 7.11
C TYR A 240 -4.20 26.44 6.72
N LEU A 241 -3.17 26.20 5.90
CA LEU A 241 -2.24 27.26 5.46
C LEU A 241 -2.98 28.41 4.77
N TRP A 242 -3.92 28.12 3.87
CA TRP A 242 -4.72 29.16 3.20
C TRP A 242 -5.52 30.01 4.19
N SER A 243 -6.12 29.38 5.22
CA SER A 243 -6.84 30.13 6.26
C SER A 243 -5.92 31.07 7.07
N ARG A 244 -4.61 30.77 7.10
CA ARG A 244 -3.56 31.58 7.74
C ARG A 244 -2.88 32.55 6.76
N GLY A 245 -3.45 32.78 5.56
CA GLY A 245 -2.86 33.66 4.55
C GLY A 245 -1.61 33.08 3.87
N ALA A 246 -1.28 31.83 4.15
CA ALA A 246 -0.10 31.13 3.67
C ALA A 246 -0.43 30.16 2.52
N SER A 247 0.58 29.81 1.74
CA SER A 247 0.46 28.75 0.74
C SER A 247 1.81 28.12 0.46
N VAL A 248 1.82 26.98 -0.24
CA VAL A 248 3.08 26.35 -0.69
C VAL A 248 3.39 26.61 -2.16
N VAL A 249 2.42 27.13 -2.92
CA VAL A 249 2.64 27.71 -4.25
C VAL A 249 1.92 29.04 -4.36
N ASN A 250 2.31 29.86 -5.33
CA ASN A 250 1.61 31.12 -5.60
C ASN A 250 0.18 30.89 -6.16
N ASP A 251 -0.59 31.97 -6.30
CA ASP A 251 -1.96 31.93 -6.83
C ASP A 251 -2.07 31.37 -8.27
N GLN A 252 -0.96 31.31 -9.01
CA GLN A 252 -0.91 30.73 -10.36
C GLN A 252 -0.69 29.22 -10.36
N GLY A 253 -0.52 28.61 -9.17
CA GLY A 253 -0.21 27.19 -9.01
C GLY A 253 1.17 26.82 -9.54
N ASP A 254 2.13 27.75 -9.47
CA ASP A 254 3.49 27.52 -9.96
C ASP A 254 4.32 26.69 -8.96
N PHE A 255 4.81 25.54 -9.42
CA PHE A 255 5.64 24.65 -8.63
C PHE A 255 7.14 24.89 -8.84
N GLU A 256 7.58 25.81 -9.70
CA GLU A 256 9.01 26.14 -9.84
C GLU A 256 9.57 26.83 -8.59
N ASN A 257 8.76 27.65 -7.92
CA ASN A 257 9.16 28.41 -6.73
C ASN A 257 8.15 28.20 -5.61
N LEU A 258 8.48 27.34 -4.65
CA LEU A 258 7.63 27.08 -3.49
C LEU A 258 7.64 28.27 -2.52
N THR A 259 6.48 28.57 -1.93
CA THR A 259 6.29 29.66 -0.97
C THR A 259 6.24 29.18 0.49
N LEU A 260 6.55 27.91 0.73
CA LEU A 260 6.47 27.30 2.07
C LEU A 260 7.48 27.91 3.06
N SER A 261 8.60 28.46 2.58
CA SER A 261 9.61 29.14 3.39
C SER A 261 9.26 30.58 3.75
N ALA A 262 8.09 31.08 3.32
CA ALA A 262 7.64 32.41 3.68
C ALA A 262 7.34 32.51 5.19
N PRO A 263 7.55 33.68 5.84
CA PRO A 263 7.36 33.83 7.28
C PRO A 263 5.96 33.42 7.77
N GLU A 264 4.91 33.73 7.01
CA GLU A 264 3.53 33.35 7.31
C GLU A 264 3.31 31.83 7.29
N SER A 265 3.93 31.13 6.34
CA SER A 265 3.89 29.67 6.23
C SER A 265 4.62 29.00 7.39
N LEU A 266 5.82 29.49 7.72
CA LEU A 266 6.61 28.98 8.84
C LEU A 266 5.89 29.21 10.17
N GLN A 267 5.32 30.40 10.38
CA GLN A 267 4.56 30.70 11.60
C GLN A 267 3.33 29.80 11.73
N ALA A 268 2.57 29.59 10.65
CA ALA A 268 1.40 28.71 10.68
C ALA A 268 1.78 27.24 11.02
N LEU A 269 2.84 26.72 10.43
CA LEU A 269 3.34 25.37 10.76
C LEU A 269 3.88 25.29 12.19
N GLN A 270 4.54 26.35 12.65
CA GLN A 270 5.07 26.48 14.00
C GLN A 270 3.94 26.51 15.04
N ASP A 271 2.85 27.23 14.76
CA ASP A 271 1.64 27.25 15.60
C ASP A 271 1.06 25.84 15.76
N LEU A 272 0.89 25.10 14.65
CA LEU A 272 0.41 23.70 14.69
C LEU A 272 1.33 22.80 15.52
N ARG A 273 2.65 22.94 15.36
CA ARG A 273 3.63 22.18 16.16
C ARG A 273 3.47 22.50 17.64
N ASP A 274 3.37 23.78 17.99
CA ASP A 274 3.30 24.21 19.39
C ASP A 274 1.95 23.87 20.04
N TRP A 275 0.85 23.82 19.29
CA TRP A 275 -0.43 23.32 19.80
C TRP A 275 -0.38 21.82 20.17
N ARG A 276 0.58 21.05 19.63
CA ARG A 276 0.77 19.62 19.89
C ARG A 276 1.93 19.30 20.85
N PHE A 277 2.99 20.10 20.84
CA PHE A 277 4.23 19.84 21.59
C PHE A 277 4.67 20.96 22.52
N GLY A 278 4.03 22.13 22.47
CA GLY A 278 4.33 23.27 23.34
C GLY A 278 3.89 23.07 24.79
N GLN A 279 4.20 24.04 25.65
CA GLN A 279 3.86 23.98 27.08
C GLN A 279 2.36 23.94 27.34
N ASP A 280 1.57 24.64 26.53
CA ASP A 280 0.10 24.66 26.58
C ASP A 280 -0.52 23.79 25.48
N ALA A 281 0.13 22.67 25.14
CA ALA A 281 -0.36 21.73 24.14
C ALA A 281 -1.72 21.16 24.54
N PHE A 282 -2.62 21.08 23.56
CA PHE A 282 -3.98 20.54 23.74
C PHE A 282 -4.38 19.58 22.61
N LEU A 283 -3.56 19.49 21.56
CA LEU A 283 -3.75 18.54 20.49
C LEU A 283 -3.29 17.14 20.91
N ALA A 284 -4.09 16.13 20.56
CA ALA A 284 -3.71 14.74 20.70
C ALA A 284 -2.52 14.40 19.79
N ARG A 285 -1.93 13.22 20.00
CA ARG A 285 -0.85 12.67 19.17
C ARG A 285 -1.29 11.37 18.53
N SER A 286 -2.57 11.29 18.16
CA SER A 286 -3.24 10.03 17.79
C SER A 286 -2.57 9.27 16.66
N GLU A 287 -2.29 9.99 15.57
CA GLU A 287 -1.65 9.48 14.39
C GLU A 287 -0.21 9.02 14.71
N ALA A 288 0.45 9.68 15.67
CA ALA A 288 1.72 9.24 16.22
C ALA A 288 1.54 8.01 17.17
N GLU A 289 0.42 7.86 17.85
CA GLU A 289 0.17 6.68 18.69
C GLU A 289 -0.31 5.45 17.89
N GLY A 290 -0.37 5.54 16.56
CA GLY A 290 -0.91 4.49 15.70
C GLY A 290 -2.41 4.29 15.95
N ILE A 291 -3.11 5.37 16.28
CA ILE A 291 -4.55 5.45 16.45
C ILE A 291 -5.09 6.20 15.24
N ASP A 292 -6.13 5.63 14.61
CA ASP A 292 -6.86 6.34 13.58
C ASP A 292 -7.49 7.63 14.18
N PRO A 293 -7.10 8.83 13.72
CA PRO A 293 -7.60 10.09 14.28
C PRO A 293 -9.13 10.20 14.24
N GLY A 294 -9.78 9.62 13.22
CA GLY A 294 -11.23 9.56 13.12
C GLY A 294 -11.86 8.79 14.27
N SER A 295 -11.27 7.65 14.65
CA SER A 295 -11.77 6.80 15.73
C SER A 295 -11.71 7.42 17.14
N LEU A 296 -10.85 8.42 17.37
CA LEU A 296 -10.73 9.05 18.70
C LEU A 296 -12.03 9.66 19.19
N PHE A 297 -12.81 10.24 18.28
CA PHE A 297 -14.05 10.93 18.64
C PHE A 297 -15.07 9.96 19.24
N LEU A 298 -15.11 8.72 18.75
CA LEU A 298 -16.01 7.66 19.24
C LEU A 298 -15.80 7.35 20.73
N SER A 299 -14.65 7.69 21.30
CA SER A 299 -14.36 7.44 22.72
C SER A 299 -15.11 8.35 23.69
N GLY A 300 -15.63 9.50 23.20
CA GLY A 300 -16.18 10.56 24.05
C GLY A 300 -15.15 11.26 24.94
N ARG A 301 -13.84 10.99 24.77
CA ARG A 301 -12.74 11.57 25.57
C ARG A 301 -11.96 12.67 24.87
N ILE A 302 -12.47 13.17 23.76
CA ILE A 302 -11.85 14.26 23.01
C ILE A 302 -12.92 15.30 22.67
N GLY A 303 -12.58 16.58 22.86
CA GLY A 303 -13.53 17.66 22.67
C GLY A 303 -13.79 18.01 21.21
N MET A 304 -12.75 17.96 20.37
CA MET A 304 -12.82 18.30 18.94
C MET A 304 -11.93 17.38 18.11
N VAL A 305 -12.36 17.02 16.89
CA VAL A 305 -11.51 16.33 15.92
C VAL A 305 -11.71 16.87 14.52
N GLY A 306 -10.66 16.89 13.72
CA GLY A 306 -10.71 17.28 12.32
C GLY A 306 -9.33 17.74 11.85
N PRO A 307 -9.24 18.58 10.83
CA PRO A 307 -10.30 18.82 9.87
C PRO A 307 -10.63 17.52 9.12
N PHE A 308 -11.89 17.09 9.19
CA PHE A 308 -12.39 15.94 8.45
C PHE A 308 -13.53 16.37 7.54
N GLY A 309 -13.68 15.67 6.42
CA GLY A 309 -14.87 15.73 5.60
C GLY A 309 -15.96 14.79 6.11
N ARG A 310 -17.02 14.60 5.32
CA ARG A 310 -18.18 13.78 5.68
C ARG A 310 -17.90 12.28 5.80
N TRP A 311 -16.74 11.80 5.33
CA TRP A 311 -16.43 10.37 5.30
C TRP A 311 -16.43 9.68 6.68
N VAL A 312 -16.36 10.44 7.78
CA VAL A 312 -16.45 9.93 9.16
C VAL A 312 -17.88 9.86 9.71
N VAL A 313 -18.84 10.56 9.09
CA VAL A 313 -20.23 10.68 9.57
C VAL A 313 -20.94 9.33 9.70
N PRO A 314 -20.82 8.37 8.76
CA PRO A 314 -21.44 7.05 8.92
C PRO A 314 -21.04 6.38 10.24
N SER A 315 -19.76 6.47 10.60
CA SER A 315 -19.23 5.95 11.86
C SER A 315 -19.72 6.78 13.06
N TYR A 316 -19.74 8.11 12.97
CA TYR A 316 -20.14 8.97 14.10
C TYR A 316 -21.64 8.91 14.41
N ARG A 317 -22.47 8.54 13.43
CA ARG A 317 -23.90 8.26 13.67
C ARG A 317 -24.15 7.06 14.58
N SER A 318 -23.14 6.23 14.88
CA SER A 318 -23.24 5.18 15.88
C SER A 318 -22.99 5.66 17.33
N ILE A 319 -22.68 6.94 17.54
CA ILE A 319 -22.48 7.52 18.87
C ILE A 319 -23.86 7.74 19.52
N GLU A 320 -24.10 7.05 20.64
CA GLU A 320 -25.32 7.20 21.44
C GLU A 320 -25.05 7.88 22.81
N ASP A 321 -23.78 7.91 23.24
CA ASP A 321 -23.40 8.30 24.61
C ASP A 321 -23.30 9.81 24.83
N PHE A 322 -23.15 10.61 23.77
CA PHE A 322 -23.01 12.06 23.87
C PHE A 322 -23.52 12.78 22.62
N SER A 323 -23.88 14.05 22.78
CA SER A 323 -24.30 14.90 21.67
C SER A 323 -23.10 15.47 20.91
N TRP A 324 -23.14 15.43 19.58
CA TRP A 324 -22.09 15.99 18.73
C TRP A 324 -22.66 16.73 17.52
N ASP A 325 -21.85 17.58 16.91
CA ASP A 325 -22.20 18.28 15.67
C ASP A 325 -20.94 18.60 14.84
N PHE A 326 -21.15 19.21 13.68
CA PHE A 326 -20.12 19.70 12.77
C PHE A 326 -20.00 21.23 12.82
N ALA A 327 -18.76 21.71 12.84
CA ALA A 327 -18.42 23.12 12.74
C ALA A 327 -17.58 23.36 11.47
N PRO A 328 -17.75 24.50 10.77
CA PRO A 328 -16.92 24.83 9.62
C PRO A 328 -15.45 24.94 10.02
N LEU A 329 -14.52 24.86 9.07
CA LEU A 329 -13.11 25.09 9.36
C LEU A 329 -12.90 26.48 10.00
N PRO A 330 -12.15 26.60 11.11
CA PRO A 330 -11.90 27.90 11.72
C PRO A 330 -11.25 28.87 10.74
N GLN A 331 -11.66 30.13 10.82
CA GLN A 331 -11.17 31.18 9.94
C GLN A 331 -9.92 31.84 10.55
N GLY A 332 -9.06 32.39 9.69
CA GLY A 332 -7.90 33.18 10.12
C GLY A 332 -7.86 34.51 9.38
N GLU A 333 -6.76 34.79 8.70
CA GLU A 333 -6.62 36.00 7.87
C GLU A 333 -7.58 35.98 6.66
N SER A 334 -7.95 34.78 6.22
CA SER A 334 -8.94 34.58 5.17
C SER A 334 -9.82 33.37 5.46
N ARG A 335 -11.03 33.38 4.88
CA ARG A 335 -11.90 32.22 4.85
C ARG A 335 -11.44 31.31 3.70
N ALA A 336 -11.04 30.09 4.03
CA ALA A 336 -10.55 29.11 3.06
C ALA A 336 -11.05 27.71 3.43
N ASN A 337 -11.23 26.86 2.42
CA ASN A 337 -11.48 25.43 2.63
C ASN A 337 -10.87 24.63 1.47
N VAL A 338 -10.79 23.32 1.65
CA VAL A 338 -10.33 22.38 0.63
C VAL A 338 -11.49 21.53 0.17
N LEU A 339 -11.38 21.05 -1.07
CA LEU A 339 -12.33 20.13 -1.65
C LEU A 339 -11.62 18.80 -1.91
N ALA A 340 -12.17 17.71 -1.37
CA ALA A 340 -11.79 16.35 -1.70
C ALA A 340 -12.93 15.71 -2.50
N THR A 341 -12.61 15.04 -3.60
CA THR A 341 -13.61 14.48 -4.52
C THR A 341 -13.05 13.31 -5.31
N ILE A 342 -13.95 12.42 -5.73
CA ILE A 342 -13.67 11.31 -6.62
C ILE A 342 -14.60 11.44 -7.83
N ALA A 343 -14.13 11.15 -9.02
CA ALA A 343 -14.95 11.12 -10.23
C ALA A 343 -15.16 9.70 -10.73
N TRP A 344 -16.24 9.50 -11.47
CA TRP A 344 -16.29 8.47 -12.50
C TRP A 344 -15.61 9.00 -13.76
N SER A 345 -14.60 8.28 -14.25
CA SER A 345 -13.90 8.56 -15.50
C SER A 345 -14.14 7.43 -16.50
N MET A 346 -14.08 7.78 -17.78
CA MET A 346 -14.14 6.82 -18.89
C MET A 346 -12.76 6.57 -19.46
N SER A 347 -12.49 5.34 -19.90
CA SER A 347 -11.28 5.07 -20.67
C SER A 347 -11.42 5.61 -22.09
N SER A 348 -10.39 6.29 -22.57
CA SER A 348 -10.24 6.67 -24.00
C SER A 348 -10.13 5.46 -24.94
N LYS A 349 -9.96 4.25 -24.39
CA LYS A 349 -9.86 2.99 -25.11
C LYS A 349 -11.10 2.10 -24.92
N SER A 350 -12.18 2.62 -24.31
CA SER A 350 -13.45 1.92 -24.25
C SER A 350 -13.89 1.50 -25.66
N LYS A 351 -14.33 0.25 -25.80
CA LYS A 351 -14.88 -0.23 -27.07
C LYS A 351 -16.33 0.22 -27.30
N HIS A 352 -16.97 0.77 -26.26
CA HIS A 352 -18.38 1.09 -26.23
C HIS A 352 -18.63 2.47 -25.58
N PRO A 353 -18.03 3.56 -26.10
CA PRO A 353 -18.05 4.89 -25.48
C PRO A 353 -19.46 5.41 -25.18
N GLU A 354 -20.42 5.22 -26.09
CA GLU A 354 -21.81 5.65 -25.88
C GLU A 354 -22.50 4.89 -24.73
N ALA A 355 -22.27 3.57 -24.63
CA ALA A 355 -22.81 2.76 -23.54
C ALA A 355 -22.12 3.10 -22.20
N SER A 356 -20.81 3.37 -22.25
CA SER A 356 -20.04 3.85 -21.10
C SER A 356 -20.59 5.19 -20.58
N TRP A 357 -20.82 6.16 -21.47
CA TRP A 357 -21.42 7.44 -21.10
C TRP A 357 -22.79 7.26 -20.47
N LYS A 358 -23.64 6.40 -21.05
CA LYS A 358 -24.98 6.11 -20.52
C LYS A 358 -24.95 5.59 -19.09
N LEU A 359 -24.02 4.68 -18.78
CA LEU A 359 -23.84 4.14 -17.43
C LEU A 359 -23.24 5.20 -16.48
N LEU A 360 -22.24 5.96 -16.95
CA LEU A 360 -21.63 7.04 -16.16
C LEU A 360 -22.69 8.07 -15.74
N LYS A 361 -23.49 8.55 -16.70
CA LYS A 361 -24.62 9.47 -16.48
C LYS A 361 -25.64 8.92 -15.48
N TRP A 362 -25.94 7.62 -15.54
CA TRP A 362 -26.82 6.98 -14.56
C TRP A 362 -26.24 7.00 -13.14
N LEU A 363 -24.95 6.69 -13.00
CA LEU A 363 -24.26 6.65 -11.70
C LEU A 363 -24.10 8.03 -11.07
N THR A 364 -24.05 9.09 -11.87
CA THR A 364 -23.93 10.48 -11.42
C THR A 364 -25.24 11.26 -11.48
N GLY A 365 -26.35 10.62 -11.86
CA GLY A 365 -27.67 11.24 -11.93
C GLY A 365 -28.34 11.44 -10.57
N GLU A 366 -29.40 12.24 -10.57
CA GLU A 366 -30.14 12.66 -9.37
C GLU A 366 -30.58 11.48 -8.49
N GLN A 367 -31.12 10.41 -9.10
CA GLN A 367 -31.59 9.23 -8.38
C GLN A 367 -30.45 8.51 -7.65
N SER A 368 -29.33 8.23 -8.33
CA SER A 368 -28.17 7.55 -7.74
C SER A 368 -27.55 8.37 -6.62
N GLN A 369 -27.38 9.68 -6.83
CA GLN A 369 -26.83 10.58 -5.82
C GLN A 369 -27.76 10.77 -4.62
N SER A 370 -29.08 10.79 -4.82
CA SER A 370 -30.06 10.89 -3.73
C SER A 370 -29.99 9.68 -2.80
N VAL A 371 -29.90 8.46 -3.36
CA VAL A 371 -29.73 7.22 -2.57
C VAL A 371 -28.41 7.24 -1.82
N GLN A 372 -27.32 7.62 -2.50
CA GLN A 372 -26.00 7.69 -1.89
C GLN A 372 -25.89 8.75 -0.77
N SER A 373 -26.62 9.86 -0.87
CA SER A 373 -26.64 10.92 0.14
C SER A 373 -27.15 10.43 1.50
N GLY A 374 -28.07 9.46 1.51
CA GLY A 374 -28.62 8.87 2.74
C GLY A 374 -27.56 8.22 3.64
N LEU A 375 -26.49 7.66 3.05
CA LEU A 375 -25.37 7.09 3.78
C LEU A 375 -24.65 8.14 4.65
N GLY A 376 -24.70 9.42 4.25
CA GLY A 376 -24.00 10.52 4.92
C GLY A 376 -22.50 10.59 4.64
N LEU A 377 -21.99 9.78 3.70
CA LEU A 377 -20.56 9.63 3.42
C LEU A 377 -19.92 10.88 2.79
N ALA A 378 -20.67 11.60 1.95
CA ALA A 378 -20.16 12.73 1.17
C ALA A 378 -21.31 13.66 0.72
N ILE A 379 -20.95 14.80 0.15
CA ILE A 379 -21.86 15.76 -0.47
C ILE A 379 -22.17 15.31 -1.91
N PRO A 380 -23.45 15.20 -2.32
CA PRO A 380 -23.80 14.96 -3.71
C PRO A 380 -23.36 16.15 -4.57
N THR A 381 -22.85 15.87 -5.77
CA THR A 381 -22.29 16.88 -6.67
C THR A 381 -23.34 17.68 -7.42
N LEU A 382 -24.57 17.17 -7.55
CA LEU A 382 -25.72 17.90 -8.08
C LEU A 382 -26.30 18.85 -7.03
N LYS A 383 -26.41 20.14 -7.38
CA LYS A 383 -26.96 21.19 -6.52
C LYS A 383 -28.39 20.88 -6.06
N SER A 384 -29.22 20.33 -6.95
CA SER A 384 -30.60 19.93 -6.65
C SER A 384 -30.68 18.90 -5.53
N VAL A 385 -29.82 17.87 -5.57
CA VAL A 385 -29.75 16.82 -4.54
C VAL A 385 -29.15 17.38 -3.25
N ALA A 386 -28.07 18.15 -3.33
CA ALA A 386 -27.41 18.75 -2.18
C ALA A 386 -28.32 19.70 -1.40
N GLN A 387 -29.26 20.37 -2.06
CA GLN A 387 -30.23 21.28 -1.45
C GLN A 387 -31.54 20.59 -1.03
N SER A 388 -31.66 19.28 -1.27
CA SER A 388 -32.87 18.51 -0.93
C SER A 388 -32.78 17.87 0.46
N ASP A 389 -33.92 17.37 0.95
CA ASP A 389 -34.01 16.58 2.18
C ASP A 389 -33.21 15.26 2.11
N ALA A 390 -32.77 14.82 0.92
CA ALA A 390 -31.89 13.66 0.78
C ALA A 390 -30.52 13.91 1.44
N PHE A 391 -30.09 15.18 1.50
CA PHE A 391 -28.81 15.59 2.09
C PHE A 391 -28.96 16.50 3.31
N LEU A 392 -29.84 17.52 3.26
CA LEU A 392 -30.08 18.46 4.36
C LEU A 392 -31.09 17.90 5.37
N ASN A 393 -30.80 16.71 5.89
CA ASN A 393 -31.71 16.03 6.81
C ASN A 393 -31.39 16.37 8.27
N GLY A 394 -31.98 17.46 8.77
CA GLY A 394 -31.81 17.90 10.17
C GLY A 394 -32.33 16.94 11.25
N SER A 395 -32.93 15.79 10.88
CA SER A 395 -33.28 14.73 11.83
C SER A 395 -32.13 13.75 12.11
N LEU A 396 -31.09 13.76 11.28
CA LEU A 396 -29.88 12.94 11.43
C LEU A 396 -28.70 13.83 11.83
N ALA A 397 -27.74 13.26 12.55
CA ALA A 397 -26.49 13.95 12.83
C ALA A 397 -25.55 13.91 11.61
N PRO A 398 -24.70 14.94 11.39
CA PRO A 398 -24.67 16.21 12.12
C PRO A 398 -25.91 17.07 11.79
N ALA A 399 -26.39 17.84 12.77
CA ALA A 399 -27.52 18.74 12.54
C ALA A 399 -27.14 19.89 11.60
N ASN A 400 -25.86 20.28 11.61
CA ASN A 400 -25.32 21.36 10.78
C ASN A 400 -24.79 20.87 9.42
N ASP A 401 -25.61 20.12 8.67
CA ASP A 401 -25.24 19.70 7.31
C ASP A 401 -25.03 20.86 6.33
N GLN A 402 -25.70 21.99 6.59
CA GLN A 402 -25.55 23.24 5.83
C GLN A 402 -24.13 23.79 5.90
N GLY A 403 -23.42 23.59 7.02
CA GLY A 403 -22.03 24.05 7.18
C GLY A 403 -21.06 23.48 6.15
N PHE A 404 -21.35 22.29 5.60
CA PHE A 404 -20.57 21.73 4.49
C PHE A 404 -20.80 22.48 3.18
N LEU A 405 -22.05 22.87 2.90
CA LEU A 405 -22.44 23.58 1.68
C LEU A 405 -21.95 25.03 1.71
N ASP A 406 -22.05 25.70 2.86
CA ASP A 406 -21.61 27.08 3.02
C ASP A 406 -20.12 27.25 2.75
N ALA A 407 -19.32 26.19 2.98
CA ALA A 407 -17.89 26.20 2.73
C ALA A 407 -17.52 26.05 1.24
N ILE A 408 -18.46 25.69 0.36
CA ILE A 408 -18.17 25.41 -1.06
C ILE A 408 -17.67 26.66 -1.78
N ASP A 409 -18.24 27.83 -1.48
CA ASP A 409 -17.89 29.10 -2.14
C ASP A 409 -16.42 29.50 -1.96
N VAL A 410 -15.78 28.97 -0.91
CA VAL A 410 -14.36 29.20 -0.60
C VAL A 410 -13.51 27.94 -0.75
N ALA A 411 -14.13 26.80 -1.05
CA ALA A 411 -13.46 25.52 -1.18
C ALA A 411 -12.71 25.46 -2.51
N ARG A 412 -11.45 25.02 -2.45
CA ARG A 412 -10.59 24.89 -3.62
C ARG A 412 -9.96 23.51 -3.65
N VAL A 413 -9.76 23.00 -4.84
CA VAL A 413 -8.89 21.85 -5.07
C VAL A 413 -7.45 22.35 -4.95
N PRO A 414 -6.62 21.80 -4.05
CA PRO A 414 -5.21 22.18 -4.01
C PRO A 414 -4.57 21.94 -5.37
N PRO A 415 -3.81 22.91 -5.91
CA PRO A 415 -3.02 22.64 -7.09
C PRO A 415 -2.03 21.52 -6.77
N TRP A 416 -1.82 20.63 -7.73
CA TRP A 416 -0.85 19.54 -7.66
C TRP A 416 0.04 19.59 -8.90
N PRO A 417 1.36 19.34 -8.76
CA PRO A 417 2.17 19.08 -9.92
C PRO A 417 1.81 17.70 -10.46
N VAL A 418 2.09 17.49 -11.74
CA VAL A 418 1.90 16.20 -12.42
C VAL A 418 2.72 15.07 -11.76
N ASP A 419 3.85 15.41 -11.11
CA ASP A 419 4.68 14.45 -10.41
C ASP A 419 4.00 14.00 -9.09
N PRO A 420 3.50 12.75 -9.02
CA PRO A 420 2.79 12.24 -7.84
C PRO A 420 3.68 12.13 -6.60
N ALA A 421 5.01 12.11 -6.76
CA ALA A 421 5.94 12.03 -5.63
C ALA A 421 5.90 13.30 -4.75
N PHE A 422 5.45 14.44 -5.31
CA PHE A 422 5.41 15.71 -4.59
C PHE A 422 4.53 15.66 -3.34
N GLN A 423 3.31 15.10 -3.46
CA GLN A 423 2.35 15.06 -2.36
C GLN A 423 2.86 14.19 -1.20
N ASP A 424 3.38 13.01 -1.54
CA ASP A 424 3.89 12.06 -0.55
C ASP A 424 5.15 12.61 0.14
N GLN A 425 6.07 13.25 -0.60
CA GLN A 425 7.25 13.89 -0.01
C GLN A 425 6.88 15.08 0.87
N PHE A 426 5.91 15.89 0.44
CA PHE A 426 5.36 16.98 1.24
C PHE A 426 4.82 16.45 2.57
N GLN A 427 4.07 15.33 2.54
CA GLN A 427 3.58 14.69 3.74
C GLN A 427 4.73 14.22 4.62
N ARG A 428 5.64 13.41 4.09
CA ARG A 428 6.69 12.73 4.87
C ARG A 428 7.65 13.71 5.54
N THR A 429 8.05 14.77 4.85
CA THR A 429 8.96 15.74 5.43
C THR A 429 8.29 16.55 6.55
N LEU A 430 7.05 17.03 6.31
CA LEU A 430 6.34 17.78 7.34
C LEU A 430 5.87 16.90 8.50
N ASP A 431 5.72 15.59 8.29
CA ASP A 431 5.39 14.61 9.33
C ASP A 431 6.37 14.68 10.51
N VAL A 432 7.67 14.82 10.22
CA VAL A 432 8.72 14.87 11.25
C VAL A 432 8.54 16.10 12.15
N ALA A 433 8.17 17.25 11.59
CA ALA A 433 7.90 18.44 12.39
C ALA A 433 6.56 18.33 13.13
N LEU A 434 5.50 18.01 12.41
CA LEU A 434 4.12 18.15 12.89
C LEU A 434 3.61 16.96 13.72
N ARG A 435 4.17 15.76 13.53
CA ARG A 435 3.76 14.54 14.26
C ARG A 435 4.80 14.03 15.25
N THR A 436 6.08 14.42 15.12
CA THR A 436 7.12 14.01 16.06
C THR A 436 7.80 15.15 16.82
N GLY A 437 7.41 16.41 16.59
CA GLY A 437 7.93 17.57 17.31
C GLY A 437 9.29 18.06 16.79
N GLY A 438 9.65 17.70 15.55
CA GLY A 438 10.87 18.17 14.89
C GLY A 438 10.85 19.66 14.54
N ASP A 439 12.00 20.17 14.11
CA ASP A 439 12.19 21.58 13.73
C ASP A 439 11.52 21.91 12.38
N VAL A 440 10.58 22.87 12.39
CA VAL A 440 9.76 23.23 11.22
C VAL A 440 10.62 23.81 10.10
N ASP A 441 11.50 24.76 10.40
CA ASP A 441 12.37 25.41 9.43
C ASP A 441 13.23 24.38 8.68
N THR A 442 13.85 23.47 9.42
CA THR A 442 14.65 22.38 8.85
C THR A 442 13.83 21.51 7.90
N GLN A 443 12.61 21.11 8.29
CA GLN A 443 11.76 20.28 7.43
C GLN A 443 11.31 21.01 6.16
N VAL A 444 10.94 22.28 6.28
CA VAL A 444 10.56 23.10 5.12
C VAL A 444 11.74 23.29 4.14
N GLU A 445 12.95 23.52 4.66
CA GLU A 445 14.17 23.63 3.84
C GLU A 445 14.49 22.30 3.14
N GLN A 446 14.37 21.17 3.84
CA GLN A 446 14.60 19.85 3.28
C GLN A 446 13.60 19.54 2.15
N PHE A 447 12.32 19.82 2.35
CA PHE A 447 11.29 19.62 1.33
C PHE A 447 11.55 20.49 0.09
N THR A 448 11.85 21.78 0.30
CA THR A 448 12.10 22.73 -0.79
C THR A 448 13.35 22.36 -1.58
N SER A 449 14.41 21.93 -0.89
CA SER A 449 15.64 21.45 -1.51
C SER A 449 15.42 20.16 -2.30
N TRP A 450 14.67 19.21 -1.74
CA TRP A 450 14.29 17.98 -2.43
C TRP A 450 13.54 18.27 -3.73
N TRP A 451 12.53 19.15 -3.69
CA TRP A 451 11.73 19.47 -4.86
C TRP A 451 12.54 20.19 -5.95
N THR A 452 13.41 21.12 -5.54
CA THR A 452 14.34 21.80 -6.44
C THR A 452 15.26 20.79 -7.15
N ASN A 453 15.82 19.83 -6.40
CA ASN A 453 16.67 18.78 -6.97
C ASN A 453 15.88 17.85 -7.91
N ARG A 454 14.64 17.50 -7.55
CA ARG A 454 13.75 16.67 -8.36
C ARG A 454 13.44 17.30 -9.72
N GLN A 455 13.21 18.61 -9.76
CA GLN A 455 13.01 19.36 -11.01
C GLN A 455 14.28 19.49 -11.85
N GLN A 456 15.45 19.62 -11.21
CA GLN A 456 16.74 19.72 -11.91
C GLN A 456 17.29 18.38 -12.37
N SER A 457 16.74 17.27 -11.86
CA SER A 457 17.16 15.90 -12.17
C SER A 457 17.31 15.68 -13.67
N PRO A 458 18.35 14.96 -14.11
CA PRO A 458 18.46 14.49 -15.49
C PRO A 458 17.23 13.72 -15.95
N LEU A 459 16.53 13.04 -15.03
CA LEU A 459 15.33 12.24 -15.28
C LEU A 459 14.02 12.98 -14.98
N ALA A 460 14.08 14.30 -14.75
CA ALA A 460 12.91 15.10 -14.38
C ALA A 460 11.71 14.82 -15.32
N PRO A 461 10.48 14.73 -14.79
CA PRO A 461 9.28 14.40 -15.57
C PRO A 461 9.07 15.30 -16.80
N THR A 462 9.53 16.55 -16.76
CA THR A 462 9.42 17.55 -17.83
C THR A 462 10.32 17.27 -19.04
N ARG A 463 11.34 16.42 -18.93
CA ARG A 463 12.23 16.05 -20.05
C ARG A 463 11.64 14.89 -20.83
N SER A 464 11.99 14.72 -22.09
CA SER A 464 11.60 13.56 -22.93
C SER A 464 12.82 12.79 -23.40
N PHE A 465 12.66 11.49 -23.64
CA PHE A 465 13.74 10.59 -24.06
C PHE A 465 13.32 9.76 -25.27
N PRO A 466 14.29 9.23 -26.07
CA PRO A 466 13.96 8.34 -27.18
C PRO A 466 13.19 7.10 -26.72
N ARG A 467 12.23 6.62 -27.52
CA ARG A 467 11.48 5.38 -27.19
C ARG A 467 12.41 4.17 -27.12
N MET A 468 12.05 3.21 -26.26
CA MET A 468 12.75 1.95 -26.12
C MET A 468 12.77 1.19 -27.45
N PRO A 469 13.94 0.74 -27.95
CA PRO A 469 14.05 0.09 -29.25
C PRO A 469 13.61 -1.37 -29.19
N TRP A 470 12.33 -1.63 -28.89
CA TRP A 470 11.77 -2.97 -28.71
C TRP A 470 12.04 -3.91 -29.89
N GLY A 471 12.06 -3.39 -31.13
CA GLY A 471 12.43 -4.16 -32.32
C GLY A 471 13.86 -4.70 -32.27
N MET A 472 14.84 -3.88 -31.86
CA MET A 472 16.23 -4.33 -31.71
C MET A 472 16.36 -5.33 -30.56
N VAL A 473 15.67 -5.09 -29.44
CA VAL A 473 15.63 -6.00 -28.30
C VAL A 473 15.11 -7.38 -28.73
N ALA A 474 14.01 -7.41 -29.49
CA ALA A 474 13.45 -8.65 -30.03
C ALA A 474 14.43 -9.35 -30.98
N ILE A 475 15.09 -8.62 -31.89
CA ILE A 475 16.10 -9.18 -32.79
C ILE A 475 17.25 -9.81 -32.01
N VAL A 476 17.78 -9.12 -31.00
CA VAL A 476 18.86 -9.63 -30.15
C VAL A 476 18.42 -10.88 -29.40
N PHE A 477 17.22 -10.86 -28.81
CA PHE A 477 16.66 -12.01 -28.10
C PHE A 477 16.49 -13.23 -29.02
N CYS A 478 15.87 -13.03 -30.19
CA CYS A 478 15.75 -14.08 -31.21
C CYS A 478 17.11 -14.58 -31.70
N GLY A 479 18.10 -13.70 -31.82
CA GLY A 479 19.47 -14.06 -32.18
C GLY A 479 20.17 -14.93 -31.14
N ILE A 480 20.01 -14.62 -29.85
CA ILE A 480 20.51 -15.43 -28.73
C ILE A 480 19.83 -16.81 -28.73
N LEU A 481 18.50 -16.84 -28.90
CA LEU A 481 17.74 -18.09 -28.95
C LEU A 481 18.16 -18.95 -30.14
N ALA A 482 18.29 -18.36 -31.33
CA ALA A 482 18.76 -19.07 -32.52
C ALA A 482 20.18 -19.61 -32.33
N SER A 483 21.08 -18.82 -31.73
CA SER A 483 22.45 -19.25 -31.43
C SER A 483 22.47 -20.43 -30.45
N PHE A 484 21.62 -20.40 -29.43
CA PHE A 484 21.46 -21.51 -28.48
C PHE A 484 20.92 -22.78 -29.16
N LEU A 485 19.90 -22.65 -30.01
CA LEU A 485 19.35 -23.77 -30.77
C LEU A 485 20.36 -24.37 -31.75
N VAL A 486 21.16 -23.54 -32.43
CA VAL A 486 22.26 -23.99 -33.30
C VAL A 486 23.34 -24.69 -32.47
N TRP A 487 23.73 -24.13 -31.32
CA TRP A 487 24.69 -24.78 -30.42
C TRP A 487 24.19 -26.13 -29.94
N GLN A 488 22.92 -26.24 -29.56
CA GLN A 488 22.28 -27.49 -29.17
C GLN A 488 22.23 -28.48 -30.34
N TRP A 489 21.91 -28.04 -31.56
CA TRP A 489 21.93 -28.89 -32.75
C TRP A 489 23.34 -29.41 -33.07
N VAL A 490 24.36 -28.55 -32.98
CA VAL A 490 25.76 -28.95 -33.19
C VAL A 490 26.26 -29.90 -32.08
N SER A 491 25.88 -29.69 -30.82
CA SER A 491 26.25 -30.58 -29.72
C SER A 491 25.59 -31.96 -29.86
N LEU A 492 24.34 -32.00 -30.32
CA LEU A 492 23.61 -33.23 -30.65
C LEU A 492 24.23 -33.99 -31.84
N THR A 493 24.75 -33.28 -32.85
CA THR A 493 25.41 -33.93 -34.02
C THR A 493 26.82 -34.44 -33.72
N LYS A 494 27.51 -33.91 -32.71
CA LYS A 494 28.83 -34.39 -32.25
C LYS A 494 28.77 -35.53 -31.22
N SER A 495 27.59 -35.77 -30.63
CA SER A 495 27.33 -36.87 -29.69
C SER A 495 27.22 -38.22 -30.42
N ARG A 496 27.74 -39.31 -29.85
CA ARG A 496 27.54 -40.66 -30.39
C ARG A 496 26.04 -40.95 -30.44
N SER A 497 25.53 -41.42 -31.58
CA SER A 497 24.11 -41.75 -31.79
C SER A 497 23.55 -42.55 -30.60
N PRO A 498 22.67 -41.97 -29.78
CA PRO A 498 22.01 -42.70 -28.71
C PRO A 498 21.18 -43.83 -29.31
N SER A 499 21.00 -44.92 -28.57
CA SER A 499 20.08 -45.99 -28.98
C SER A 499 18.67 -45.42 -29.22
N ALA A 500 17.87 -46.09 -30.05
CA ALA A 500 16.49 -45.65 -30.31
C ALA A 500 15.67 -45.52 -29.02
N LEU A 501 15.91 -46.41 -28.05
CA LEU A 501 15.33 -46.38 -26.71
C LEU A 501 15.77 -45.13 -25.93
N THR A 502 17.06 -44.81 -25.92
CA THR A 502 17.59 -43.62 -25.23
C THR A 502 16.99 -42.32 -25.79
N ARG A 503 16.78 -42.22 -27.12
CA ARG A 503 16.11 -41.05 -27.71
C ARG A 503 14.63 -40.98 -27.36
N GLN A 504 13.96 -42.13 -27.22
CA GLN A 504 12.56 -42.19 -26.82
C GLN A 504 12.39 -41.78 -25.36
N GLU A 505 13.27 -42.26 -24.47
CA GLU A 505 13.33 -41.86 -23.06
C GLU A 505 13.64 -40.37 -22.89
N GLU A 506 14.61 -39.85 -23.65
CA GLU A 506 14.96 -38.42 -23.60
C GLU A 506 13.83 -37.52 -24.09
N ARG A 507 13.15 -37.89 -25.20
CA ARG A 507 11.97 -37.17 -25.69
C ARG A 507 10.81 -37.22 -24.69
N ALA A 508 10.58 -38.37 -24.06
CA ALA A 508 9.57 -38.50 -23.03
C ALA A 508 9.90 -37.60 -21.82
N GLY A 509 11.17 -37.54 -21.41
CA GLY A 509 11.63 -36.64 -20.36
C GLY A 509 11.39 -35.17 -20.69
N TRP A 510 11.78 -34.72 -21.89
CA TRP A 510 11.51 -33.35 -22.33
C TRP A 510 10.01 -33.03 -22.40
N LEU A 511 9.18 -33.94 -22.92
CA LEU A 511 7.73 -33.74 -22.97
C LEU A 511 7.09 -33.66 -21.57
N MET A 512 7.61 -34.40 -20.60
CA MET A 512 7.14 -34.32 -19.20
C MET A 512 7.53 -33.00 -18.52
N VAL A 513 8.71 -32.45 -18.84
CA VAL A 513 9.23 -31.22 -18.24
C VAL A 513 8.73 -29.96 -18.99
N LEU A 514 8.35 -30.08 -20.26
CA LEU A 514 7.98 -28.97 -21.13
C LEU A 514 6.87 -28.06 -20.55
N PRO A 515 5.77 -28.56 -19.95
CA PRO A 515 4.75 -27.69 -19.36
C PRO A 515 5.31 -26.81 -18.22
N TRP A 516 6.19 -27.37 -17.37
CA TRP A 516 6.84 -26.60 -16.30
C TRP A 516 7.83 -25.58 -16.87
N LEU A 517 8.64 -25.97 -17.86
CA LEU A 517 9.59 -25.05 -18.51
C LEU A 517 8.87 -23.90 -19.22
N LEU A 518 7.78 -24.17 -19.93
CA LEU A 518 6.99 -23.13 -20.57
C LEU A 518 6.38 -22.19 -19.53
N GLY A 519 5.82 -22.74 -18.45
CA GLY A 519 5.30 -21.93 -17.35
C GLY A 519 6.40 -21.06 -16.71
N PHE A 520 7.57 -21.63 -16.43
CA PHE A 520 8.72 -20.92 -15.90
C PHE A 520 9.22 -19.82 -16.84
N VAL A 521 9.41 -20.12 -18.13
CA VAL A 521 9.92 -19.13 -19.09
C VAL A 521 8.93 -17.99 -19.30
N LEU A 522 7.64 -18.30 -19.47
CA LEU A 522 6.62 -17.30 -19.80
C LEU A 522 6.21 -16.46 -18.58
N PHE A 523 6.03 -17.08 -17.41
CA PHE A 523 5.45 -16.41 -16.25
C PHE A 523 6.47 -16.02 -15.18
N MET A 524 7.71 -16.50 -15.25
CA MET A 524 8.76 -16.16 -14.26
C MET A 524 9.97 -15.50 -14.93
N LEU A 525 10.68 -16.21 -15.82
CA LEU A 525 11.89 -15.67 -16.44
C LEU A 525 11.60 -14.48 -17.38
N GLY A 526 10.53 -14.56 -18.16
CA GLY A 526 10.11 -13.51 -19.09
C GLY A 526 9.90 -12.16 -18.38
N PRO A 527 9.03 -12.07 -17.36
CA PRO A 527 8.84 -10.86 -16.57
C PRO A 527 10.12 -10.36 -15.88
N ILE A 528 11.00 -11.25 -15.40
CA ILE A 528 12.31 -10.87 -14.83
C ILE A 528 13.20 -10.21 -15.89
N VAL A 529 13.29 -10.79 -17.09
CA VAL A 529 14.06 -10.20 -18.19
C VAL A 529 13.45 -8.88 -18.64
N LEU A 530 12.13 -8.78 -18.70
CA LEU A 530 11.43 -7.54 -19.01
C LEU A 530 11.73 -6.45 -17.97
N SER A 531 11.72 -6.78 -16.67
CA SER A 531 12.07 -5.79 -15.63
C SER A 531 13.52 -5.32 -15.74
N LEU A 532 14.45 -6.18 -16.18
CA LEU A 532 15.83 -5.77 -16.48
C LEU A 532 15.92 -4.78 -17.65
N LEU A 533 15.07 -4.95 -18.66
CA LEU A 533 15.02 -4.01 -19.77
C LEU A 533 14.36 -2.69 -19.34
N LEU A 534 13.32 -2.77 -18.53
CA LEU A 534 12.63 -1.62 -17.96
C LEU A 534 13.49 -0.85 -16.95
N SER A 535 14.45 -1.50 -16.28
CA SER A 535 15.40 -0.78 -15.42
C SER A 535 16.30 0.19 -16.18
N LEU A 536 16.40 0.04 -17.50
CA LEU A 536 17.11 0.94 -18.41
C LEU A 536 16.18 1.96 -19.09
N ALA A 537 14.90 1.96 -18.73
CA ALA A 537 13.87 2.81 -19.29
C ALA A 537 13.23 3.68 -18.22
N ARG A 538 12.68 4.82 -18.64
CA ARG A 538 11.69 5.59 -17.90
C ARG A 538 10.34 5.18 -18.43
N TRP A 539 9.52 4.59 -17.57
CA TRP A 539 8.19 4.12 -17.93
C TRP A 539 7.28 4.20 -16.71
N LYS A 540 6.08 4.77 -16.91
CA LYS A 540 5.14 5.01 -15.82
C LYS A 540 4.38 3.76 -15.37
N GLY A 541 4.31 2.74 -16.23
CA GLY A 541 3.51 1.55 -15.95
C GLY A 541 2.00 1.79 -16.01
N ILE A 542 1.53 2.92 -16.53
CA ILE A 542 0.10 3.21 -16.79
C ILE A 542 -0.22 3.06 -18.29
N ASP A 543 0.78 3.26 -19.13
CA ASP A 543 0.68 3.09 -20.58
C ASP A 543 1.25 1.77 -21.06
N THR A 544 0.95 1.43 -22.32
CA THR A 544 1.56 0.27 -22.98
C THR A 544 3.09 0.38 -23.02
N LEU A 545 3.79 -0.76 -23.11
CA LEU A 545 5.25 -0.81 -23.17
C LEU A 545 5.85 0.01 -24.33
N GLY A 546 5.10 0.28 -25.40
CA GLY A 546 5.54 1.10 -26.53
C GLY A 546 5.88 2.55 -26.16
N THR A 547 5.36 3.06 -25.04
CA THR A 547 5.66 4.41 -24.55
C THR A 547 6.90 4.45 -23.64
N ALA A 548 7.48 3.31 -23.26
CA ALA A 548 8.70 3.29 -22.46
C ALA A 548 9.82 4.05 -23.18
N GLU A 549 10.52 4.93 -22.46
CA GLU A 549 11.60 5.74 -23.02
C GLU A 549 12.95 5.23 -22.52
N PHE A 550 13.93 5.11 -23.40
CA PHE A 550 15.24 4.60 -23.07
C PHE A 550 16.13 5.67 -22.42
N VAL A 551 16.54 5.43 -21.18
CA VAL A 551 17.42 6.31 -20.39
C VAL A 551 18.78 5.67 -20.10
N GLY A 552 19.01 4.43 -20.58
CA GLY A 552 20.24 3.68 -20.35
C GLY A 552 20.48 3.47 -18.85
N LEU A 553 21.65 3.87 -18.34
CA LEU A 553 21.96 3.78 -16.90
C LEU A 553 21.45 5.00 -16.09
N GLY A 554 20.55 5.81 -16.65
CA GLY A 554 20.00 6.99 -16.00
C GLY A 554 19.43 6.70 -14.61
N ASN A 555 18.56 5.69 -14.50
CA ASN A 555 17.95 5.29 -13.22
C ASN A 555 19.01 4.97 -12.16
N TYR A 556 20.03 4.19 -12.51
CA TYR A 556 21.10 3.82 -11.57
C TYR A 556 21.96 5.03 -11.13
N ARG A 557 22.19 6.01 -12.02
CA ARG A 557 22.93 7.24 -11.67
C ARG A 557 22.14 8.10 -10.68
N GLU A 558 20.84 8.20 -10.89
CA GLU A 558 19.95 8.93 -9.98
C GLU A 558 19.92 8.26 -8.60
N ILE A 559 19.66 6.95 -8.56
CA ILE A 559 19.60 6.14 -7.33
C ILE A 559 20.88 6.32 -6.49
N LEU A 560 22.05 6.15 -7.12
CA LEU A 560 23.31 6.13 -6.39
C LEU A 560 23.86 7.53 -6.10
N GLY A 561 23.50 8.54 -6.91
CA GLY A 561 24.11 9.86 -6.89
C GLY A 561 23.28 10.99 -6.29
N ALA A 562 21.94 10.92 -6.39
CA ALA A 562 21.06 12.05 -6.09
C ALA A 562 19.85 11.69 -5.21
N ASP A 563 19.63 10.41 -4.89
CA ASP A 563 18.48 9.96 -4.11
C ASP A 563 18.84 9.69 -2.63
N PRO A 564 18.54 10.62 -1.70
CA PRO A 564 18.79 10.42 -0.28
C PRO A 564 17.86 9.37 0.35
N THR A 565 16.62 9.24 -0.13
CA THR A 565 15.64 8.27 0.38
C THR A 565 16.10 6.84 0.08
N PHE A 566 16.75 6.60 -1.07
CA PHE A 566 17.41 5.33 -1.36
C PHE A 566 18.43 4.94 -0.28
N TRP A 567 19.35 5.85 0.08
CA TRP A 567 20.38 5.57 1.07
C TRP A 567 19.81 5.39 2.48
N GLN A 568 18.81 6.19 2.84
CA GLN A 568 18.11 6.05 4.12
C GLN A 568 17.38 4.70 4.20
N SER A 569 16.65 4.30 3.16
CA SER A 569 15.92 3.02 3.16
C SER A 569 16.86 1.79 3.20
N LEU A 570 18.01 1.89 2.53
CA LEU A 570 19.07 0.87 2.62
C LEU A 570 19.65 0.82 4.03
N LYS A 571 19.90 1.96 4.67
CA LYS A 571 20.40 2.05 6.06
C LYS A 571 19.42 1.42 7.05
N VAL A 572 18.13 1.72 6.95
CA VAL A 572 17.07 1.11 7.78
C VAL A 572 17.06 -0.41 7.61
N THR A 573 17.11 -0.87 6.36
CA THR A 573 17.11 -2.31 6.04
C THR A 573 18.35 -3.03 6.56
N VAL A 574 19.54 -2.43 6.40
CA VAL A 574 20.81 -2.98 6.92
C VAL A 574 20.81 -2.98 8.45
N TYR A 575 20.34 -1.90 9.09
CA TYR A 575 20.26 -1.82 10.54
C TYR A 575 19.35 -2.92 11.10
N TYR A 576 18.18 -3.09 10.51
CA TYR A 576 17.28 -4.20 10.81
C TYR A 576 17.93 -5.56 10.55
N ALA A 577 18.61 -5.77 9.42
CA ALA A 577 19.24 -7.05 9.09
C ALA A 577 20.33 -7.44 10.08
N VAL A 578 21.17 -6.48 10.51
CA VAL A 578 22.24 -6.69 11.48
C VAL A 578 21.71 -7.10 12.85
N LEU A 579 20.51 -6.64 13.23
CA LEU A 579 19.86 -7.02 14.48
C LEU A 579 19.07 -8.33 14.34
N SER A 580 18.14 -8.37 13.39
CA SER A 580 17.16 -9.45 13.24
C SER A 580 17.80 -10.78 12.87
N VAL A 581 18.86 -10.80 12.06
CA VAL A 581 19.48 -12.05 11.62
C VAL A 581 20.16 -12.77 12.79
N PRO A 582 21.14 -12.18 13.52
CA PRO A 582 21.77 -12.87 14.65
C PRO A 582 20.79 -13.22 15.78
N LEU A 583 19.88 -12.30 16.13
CA LEU A 583 18.88 -12.54 17.17
C LEU A 583 17.94 -13.68 16.78
N GLY A 584 17.46 -13.68 15.52
CA GLY A 584 16.60 -14.74 14.99
C GLY A 584 17.29 -16.09 14.97
N GLN A 585 18.57 -16.17 14.56
CA GLN A 585 19.35 -17.41 14.58
C GLN A 585 19.52 -17.93 16.01
N GLY A 586 19.92 -17.06 16.95
CA GLY A 586 20.12 -17.43 18.35
C GLY A 586 18.83 -17.93 18.99
N PHE A 587 17.73 -17.22 18.78
CA PHE A 587 16.42 -17.56 19.34
C PHE A 587 15.85 -18.84 18.74
N ALA A 588 15.96 -19.03 17.42
CA ALA A 588 15.55 -20.25 16.74
C ALA A 588 16.34 -21.48 17.22
N LEU A 589 17.66 -21.35 17.37
CA LEU A 589 18.51 -22.43 17.86
C LEU A 589 18.20 -22.77 19.33
N LEU A 590 18.00 -21.75 20.17
CA LEU A 590 17.61 -21.94 21.58
C LEU A 590 16.28 -22.71 21.67
N ALA A 591 15.27 -22.28 20.93
CA ALA A 591 13.97 -22.95 20.87
C ALA A 591 14.12 -24.40 20.37
N ALA A 592 14.93 -24.63 19.32
CA ALA A 592 15.19 -25.96 18.80
C ALA A 592 15.87 -26.87 19.82
N VAL A 593 16.85 -26.38 20.58
CA VAL A 593 17.52 -27.14 21.65
C VAL A 593 16.54 -27.53 22.75
N ILE A 594 15.69 -26.60 23.19
CA ILE A 594 14.65 -26.87 24.20
C ILE A 594 13.69 -27.97 23.72
N LEU A 595 13.26 -27.90 22.46
CA LEU A 595 12.31 -28.85 21.86
C LEU A 595 12.95 -30.16 21.36
N ASN A 596 14.28 -30.25 21.38
CA ASN A 596 15.00 -31.49 21.17
C ASN A 596 15.10 -32.32 22.47
N ALA A 597 14.79 -31.73 23.63
CA ALA A 597 14.68 -32.49 24.87
C ALA A 597 13.52 -33.49 24.79
N LYS A 598 13.72 -34.70 25.33
CA LYS A 598 12.71 -35.78 25.37
C LYS A 598 11.62 -35.51 26.42
N LEU A 599 11.00 -34.33 26.38
CA LEU A 599 9.92 -33.94 27.28
C LEU A 599 8.57 -34.51 26.79
N ARG A 600 7.64 -34.78 27.71
CA ARG A 600 6.26 -35.16 27.36
C ARG A 600 5.50 -33.92 26.89
N GLY A 601 4.79 -34.01 25.76
CA GLY A 601 3.99 -32.90 25.21
C GLY A 601 4.70 -31.98 24.20
N VAL A 602 5.93 -32.30 23.79
CA VAL A 602 6.76 -31.46 22.91
C VAL A 602 6.11 -31.17 21.55
N GLU A 603 5.30 -32.07 21.01
CA GLU A 603 4.60 -31.82 19.74
C GLU A 603 3.61 -30.65 19.83
N ALA A 604 2.93 -30.48 20.97
CA ALA A 604 2.05 -29.32 21.19
C ALA A 604 2.85 -28.01 21.28
N PHE A 605 4.01 -28.05 21.95
CA PHE A 605 4.91 -26.89 22.02
C PHE A 605 5.49 -26.51 20.64
N ARG A 606 5.85 -27.49 19.81
CA ARG A 606 6.29 -27.23 18.42
C ARG A 606 5.18 -26.57 17.60
N ALA A 607 3.96 -27.07 17.72
CA ALA A 607 2.81 -26.49 17.02
C ALA A 607 2.57 -25.03 17.48
N ALA A 608 2.63 -24.77 18.80
CA ALA A 608 2.47 -23.42 19.34
C ALA A 608 3.55 -22.44 18.85
N TRP A 609 4.81 -22.89 18.74
CA TRP A 609 5.92 -22.05 18.27
C TRP A 609 5.92 -21.82 16.75
N TYR A 610 5.36 -22.76 15.99
CA TYR A 610 5.24 -22.66 14.54
C TYR A 610 4.00 -21.88 14.11
N LEU A 611 2.95 -21.85 14.95
CA LEU A 611 1.68 -21.19 14.66
C LEU A 611 1.84 -19.74 14.14
N PRO A 612 2.67 -18.87 14.76
CA PRO A 612 2.82 -17.49 14.29
C PRO A 612 3.38 -17.39 12.86
N SER A 613 4.25 -18.32 12.44
CA SER A 613 4.81 -18.36 11.08
C SER A 613 3.77 -18.71 10.02
N VAL A 614 2.57 -19.18 10.40
CA VAL A 614 1.47 -19.55 9.50
C VAL A 614 0.35 -18.52 9.49
N LEU A 615 0.31 -17.61 10.48
CA LEU A 615 -0.67 -16.53 10.54
C LEU A 615 -0.45 -15.50 9.42
N ALA A 616 -1.53 -14.86 8.97
CA ALA A 616 -1.47 -13.82 7.96
C ALA A 616 -0.61 -12.63 8.44
N GLY A 617 0.39 -12.25 7.65
CA GLY A 617 1.35 -11.20 8.04
C GLY A 617 0.72 -9.85 8.37
N VAL A 618 -0.41 -9.50 7.74
CA VAL A 618 -1.14 -8.25 8.00
C VAL A 618 -1.75 -8.25 9.40
N GLY A 619 -2.48 -9.30 9.78
CA GLY A 619 -3.09 -9.38 11.13
C GLY A 619 -2.03 -9.37 12.24
N MET A 620 -0.86 -9.94 11.94
CA MET A 620 0.29 -9.90 12.83
C MET A 620 0.86 -8.50 12.98
N ALA A 621 1.09 -7.80 11.87
CA ALA A 621 1.54 -6.40 11.87
C ALA A 621 0.61 -5.51 12.69
N VAL A 622 -0.72 -5.62 12.47
CA VAL A 622 -1.72 -4.88 13.25
C VAL A 622 -1.61 -5.17 14.74
N LEU A 623 -1.52 -6.45 15.15
CA LEU A 623 -1.36 -6.81 16.56
C LEU A 623 -0.11 -6.17 17.18
N TRP A 624 1.02 -6.20 16.46
CA TRP A 624 2.26 -5.63 16.97
C TRP A 624 2.27 -4.10 17.01
N THR A 625 1.47 -3.41 16.20
CA THR A 625 1.23 -1.97 16.35
C THR A 625 0.69 -1.66 17.75
N TRP A 626 -0.27 -2.46 18.26
CA TRP A 626 -0.78 -2.30 19.64
C TRP A 626 0.27 -2.59 20.71
N VAL A 627 1.13 -3.60 20.48
CA VAL A 627 2.19 -3.97 21.44
C VAL A 627 3.21 -2.85 21.62
N PHE A 628 3.57 -2.17 20.52
CA PHE A 628 4.60 -1.13 20.48
C PHE A 628 4.04 0.29 20.61
N ARG A 629 2.76 0.47 20.97
CA ARG A 629 2.24 1.80 21.29
C ARG A 629 3.06 2.45 22.41
N SER A 630 3.41 3.73 22.21
CA SER A 630 4.14 4.51 23.20
C SER A 630 3.39 4.59 24.53
N GLU A 631 2.12 4.96 24.46
CA GLU A 631 1.23 5.04 25.61
C GLU A 631 0.35 3.79 25.73
N GLY A 632 0.34 3.18 26.93
CA GLY A 632 -0.47 1.99 27.21
C GLY A 632 -0.06 0.71 26.48
N GLY A 633 0.99 0.74 25.65
CA GLY A 633 1.50 -0.43 24.94
C GLY A 633 2.13 -1.46 25.86
N LEU A 634 2.02 -2.74 25.47
CA LEU A 634 2.54 -3.86 26.24
C LEU A 634 4.07 -3.80 26.38
N MET A 635 4.78 -3.38 25.34
CA MET A 635 6.25 -3.29 25.36
C MET A 635 6.73 -2.25 26.38
N ASN A 636 6.17 -1.05 26.36
CA ASN A 636 6.53 0.01 27.30
C ASN A 636 6.12 -0.33 28.73
N SER A 637 5.01 -1.04 28.93
CA SER A 637 4.61 -1.58 30.24
C SER A 637 5.62 -2.56 30.83
N ILE A 638 6.36 -3.29 29.99
CA ILE A 638 7.42 -4.23 30.41
C ILE A 638 8.76 -3.51 30.61
N VAL A 639 9.13 -2.62 29.70
CA VAL A 639 10.44 -1.97 29.67
C VAL A 639 10.53 -0.79 30.63
N GLY A 640 9.44 -0.05 30.84
CA GLY A 640 9.37 1.11 31.73
C GLY A 640 9.87 0.85 33.15
N PRO A 641 9.38 -0.19 33.86
CA PRO A 641 9.86 -0.52 35.20
C PRO A 641 11.35 -0.86 35.27
N VAL A 642 11.94 -1.33 34.15
CA VAL A 642 13.36 -1.67 34.05
C VAL A 642 14.23 -0.44 33.77
N LEU A 643 13.71 0.53 33.03
CA LEU A 643 14.40 1.77 32.66
C LEU A 643 14.30 2.87 33.73
N GLN A 644 13.18 2.91 34.46
CA GLN A 644 12.91 3.92 35.49
C GLN A 644 14.03 4.06 36.54
N PRO A 645 14.68 2.97 37.04
CA PRO A 645 15.82 3.09 37.96
C PRO A 645 17.04 3.80 37.38
N PHE A 646 17.16 3.88 36.05
CA PHE A 646 18.24 4.55 35.33
C PHE A 646 17.85 5.97 34.88
N GLY A 647 16.64 6.44 35.22
CA GLY A 647 16.12 7.73 34.77
C GLY A 647 15.87 7.79 33.26
N LEU A 648 15.66 6.64 32.62
CA LEU A 648 15.36 6.55 31.19
C LEU A 648 13.87 6.28 31.00
N GLU A 649 13.30 6.91 29.97
CA GLU A 649 11.92 6.65 29.53
C GLU A 649 11.92 5.59 28.41
N PRO A 650 10.87 4.76 28.31
CA PRO A 650 10.67 3.89 27.16
C PRO A 650 10.59 4.69 25.86
N PRO A 651 11.10 4.14 24.75
CA PRO A 651 11.11 4.87 23.49
C PRO A 651 9.73 4.98 22.85
N ASP A 652 9.61 6.01 22.03
CA ASP A 652 8.55 6.21 21.06
C ASP A 652 8.80 5.38 19.79
N TRP A 653 8.63 4.06 19.90
CA TRP A 653 9.13 3.05 18.95
C TRP A 653 8.96 3.36 17.45
N PHE A 654 7.82 3.94 17.07
CA PHE A 654 7.48 4.25 15.69
C PHE A 654 7.20 5.74 15.47
N GLN A 655 7.64 6.61 16.39
CA GLN A 655 7.44 8.06 16.32
C GLN A 655 8.76 8.83 16.48
N SER A 656 8.87 9.71 17.47
CA SER A 656 10.04 10.56 17.68
C SER A 656 11.35 9.78 17.77
N ASP A 657 11.31 8.54 18.27
CA ASP A 657 12.46 7.65 18.40
C ASP A 657 12.61 6.63 17.25
N ALA A 658 11.75 6.67 16.22
CA ALA A 658 11.68 5.66 15.17
C ALA A 658 13.03 5.41 14.47
N ALA A 659 13.83 6.45 14.28
CA ALA A 659 15.15 6.39 13.65
C ALA A 659 16.08 5.34 14.29
N TRP A 660 15.99 5.15 15.62
CA TRP A 660 16.81 4.19 16.36
C TRP A 660 16.00 3.04 16.95
N ALA A 661 14.74 3.25 17.30
CA ALA A 661 13.89 2.25 17.97
C ALA A 661 13.08 1.37 16.99
N GLY A 662 12.82 1.86 15.77
CA GLY A 662 11.97 1.17 14.78
C GLY A 662 12.53 -0.19 14.35
N ALA A 663 13.79 -0.24 13.90
CA ALA A 663 14.43 -1.49 13.49
C ALA A 663 14.53 -2.53 14.63
N PRO A 664 14.86 -2.16 15.89
CA PRO A 664 14.69 -3.03 17.06
C PRO A 664 13.28 -3.55 17.25
N ALA A 665 12.23 -2.71 17.15
CA ALA A 665 10.84 -3.14 17.28
C ALA A 665 10.46 -4.20 16.24
N PHE A 666 10.79 -3.95 14.96
CA PHE A 666 10.58 -4.94 13.89
C PHE A 666 11.40 -6.23 14.13
N SER A 667 12.60 -6.13 14.70
CA SER A 667 13.45 -7.28 15.00
C SER A 667 12.86 -8.15 16.12
N ILE A 668 12.34 -7.54 17.19
CA ILE A 668 11.66 -8.22 18.29
C ILE A 668 10.41 -8.94 17.79
N MET A 669 9.58 -8.27 16.98
CA MET A 669 8.43 -8.89 16.33
C MET A 669 8.86 -10.11 15.49
N ASN A 670 9.96 -10.01 14.74
CA ASN A 670 10.46 -11.11 13.91
C ASN A 670 10.91 -12.33 14.72
N LEU A 671 11.26 -12.18 16.01
CA LEU A 671 11.57 -13.32 16.89
C LEU A 671 10.37 -14.25 17.08
N TRP A 672 9.15 -13.74 16.96
CA TRP A 672 7.96 -14.56 17.03
C TRP A 672 7.71 -15.39 15.76
N LEU A 673 8.37 -15.04 14.64
CA LEU A 673 8.23 -15.71 13.35
C LEU A 673 9.30 -16.79 13.09
N VAL A 674 10.20 -17.06 14.05
CA VAL A 674 11.34 -17.98 13.84
C VAL A 674 10.98 -19.47 13.79
N GLY A 675 9.69 -19.82 13.89
CA GLY A 675 9.21 -21.21 13.93
C GLY A 675 9.74 -22.07 12.78
N GLY A 676 9.80 -21.53 11.56
CA GLY A 676 10.40 -22.23 10.42
C GLY A 676 11.89 -22.54 10.61
N SER A 677 12.69 -21.53 10.96
CA SER A 677 14.14 -21.69 11.23
C SER A 677 14.42 -22.63 12.39
N MET A 678 13.58 -22.61 13.42
CA MET A 678 13.63 -23.52 14.57
C MET A 678 13.41 -24.97 14.13
N LEU A 679 12.43 -25.26 13.27
CA LEU A 679 12.20 -26.62 12.76
C LEU A 679 13.40 -27.14 11.95
N ILE A 680 14.04 -26.27 11.16
CA ILE A 680 15.25 -26.59 10.42
C ILE A 680 16.41 -26.92 11.37
N TYR A 681 16.61 -26.12 12.42
CA TYR A 681 17.60 -26.41 13.46
C TYR A 681 17.31 -27.70 14.21
N LEU A 682 16.04 -27.97 14.54
CA LEU A 682 15.63 -29.20 15.21
C LEU A 682 15.88 -30.43 14.34
N ALA A 683 15.62 -30.36 13.04
CA ALA A 683 15.96 -31.42 12.10
C ALA A 683 17.49 -31.65 12.05
N GLY A 684 18.27 -30.56 12.01
CA GLY A 684 19.73 -30.61 12.11
C GLY A 684 20.24 -31.29 13.38
N LEU A 685 19.69 -30.92 14.54
CA LEU A 685 20.03 -31.49 15.85
C LEU A 685 19.77 -33.00 15.91
N ARG A 686 18.71 -33.47 15.24
CA ARG A 686 18.33 -34.89 15.20
C ARG A 686 19.18 -35.73 14.25
N ASN A 687 19.78 -35.10 13.25
CA ASN A 687 20.66 -35.78 12.29
C ASN A 687 22.08 -36.00 12.85
N ILE A 688 22.41 -35.42 14.00
CA ILE A 688 23.70 -35.66 14.66
C ILE A 688 23.74 -37.12 15.17
N PRO A 689 24.71 -37.95 14.73
CA PRO A 689 24.85 -39.33 15.21
C PRO A 689 25.00 -39.40 16.73
N GLY A 690 24.25 -40.29 17.37
CA GLY A 690 24.26 -40.44 18.83
C GLY A 690 25.61 -40.90 19.38
N ASP A 691 26.35 -41.65 18.57
CA ASP A 691 27.65 -42.24 18.85
C ASP A 691 28.76 -41.18 19.01
N VAL A 692 28.73 -40.10 18.24
CA VAL A 692 29.64 -38.94 18.43
C VAL A 692 29.36 -38.23 19.76
N LEU A 693 28.08 -38.17 20.12
CA LEU A 693 27.58 -37.53 21.31
C LEU A 693 27.88 -38.35 22.58
N GLU A 694 27.80 -39.67 22.51
CA GLU A 694 28.18 -40.61 23.57
C GLU A 694 29.70 -40.64 23.78
N ALA A 695 30.49 -40.60 22.71
CA ALA A 695 31.96 -40.49 22.80
C ALA A 695 32.39 -39.24 23.59
N ALA A 696 31.76 -38.09 23.32
CA ALA A 696 32.02 -36.86 24.06
C ALA A 696 31.67 -36.95 25.56
N ASP A 697 30.62 -37.72 25.91
CA ASP A 697 30.25 -37.96 27.32
C ASP A 697 31.28 -38.86 28.02
N ILE A 698 31.80 -39.88 27.32
CA ILE A 698 32.86 -40.75 27.81
C ILE A 698 34.16 -39.94 28.07
N ASP A 699 34.46 -38.98 27.19
CA ASP A 699 35.61 -38.07 27.34
C ASP A 699 35.41 -36.98 28.43
N GLY A 700 34.29 -37.02 29.17
CA GLY A 700 34.03 -36.13 30.30
C GLY A 700 33.61 -34.71 29.90
N ALA A 701 33.12 -34.51 28.67
CA ALA A 701 32.66 -33.20 28.22
C ALA A 701 31.40 -32.76 29.00
N ARG A 702 31.49 -31.64 29.72
CA ARG A 702 30.32 -31.01 30.36
C ARG A 702 29.28 -30.60 29.31
N PRO A 703 27.97 -30.54 29.63
CA PRO A 703 26.91 -30.25 28.65
C PRO A 703 27.15 -28.99 27.79
N LEU A 704 27.62 -27.90 28.40
CA LEU A 704 27.96 -26.68 27.66
C LEU A 704 29.19 -26.87 26.75
N SER A 705 30.20 -27.60 27.23
CA SER A 705 31.40 -27.91 26.43
C SER A 705 31.05 -28.82 25.25
N ARG A 706 30.20 -29.83 25.46
CA ARG A 706 29.67 -30.70 24.41
C ARG A 706 28.85 -29.92 23.39
N PHE A 707 27.99 -29.01 23.83
CA PHE A 707 27.21 -28.16 22.93
C PHE A 707 28.11 -27.26 22.07
N VAL A 708 29.02 -26.50 22.68
CA VAL A 708 29.85 -25.51 21.97
C VAL A 708 30.90 -26.18 21.08
N ARG A 709 31.50 -27.30 21.51
CA ARG A 709 32.63 -27.93 20.81
C ARG A 709 32.25 -29.08 19.88
N VAL A 710 31.07 -29.68 20.05
CA VAL A 710 30.62 -30.82 19.24
C VAL A 710 29.35 -30.48 18.48
N THR A 711 28.27 -30.15 19.19
CA THR A 711 26.95 -29.92 18.58
C THR A 711 26.95 -28.71 17.63
N LEU A 712 27.46 -27.56 18.08
CA LEU A 712 27.44 -26.32 17.31
C LEU A 712 28.28 -26.42 16.02
N PRO A 713 29.50 -27.00 16.01
CA PRO A 713 30.23 -27.28 14.77
C PRO A 713 29.49 -28.23 13.82
N MET A 714 28.84 -29.28 14.32
CA MET A 714 28.07 -30.21 13.49
C MET A 714 26.80 -29.57 12.90
N LEU A 715 26.25 -28.54 13.56
CA LEU A 715 25.16 -27.72 13.03
C LEU A 715 25.61 -26.67 12.02
N SER A 716 26.91 -26.44 11.81
CA SER A 716 27.42 -25.39 10.93
C SER A 716 26.80 -25.37 9.51
N PRO A 717 26.48 -26.49 8.83
CA PRO A 717 25.80 -26.42 7.53
C PRO A 717 24.38 -25.86 7.65
N VAL A 718 23.69 -26.20 8.73
CA VAL A 718 22.32 -25.75 9.02
C VAL A 718 22.32 -24.28 9.44
N ILE A 719 23.29 -23.85 10.23
CA ILE A 719 23.51 -22.44 10.60
C ILE A 719 23.77 -21.60 9.34
N LEU A 720 24.64 -22.08 8.45
CA LEU A 720 24.95 -21.39 7.20
C LEU A 720 23.71 -21.25 6.32
N PHE A 721 22.96 -22.34 6.12
CA PHE A 721 21.72 -22.33 5.34
C PHE A 721 20.68 -21.37 5.93
N ASN A 722 20.36 -21.50 7.23
CA ASN A 722 19.42 -20.61 7.91
C ASN A 722 19.90 -19.15 7.89
N GLY A 723 21.21 -18.91 8.02
CA GLY A 723 21.81 -17.58 7.95
C GLY A 723 21.62 -16.93 6.58
N ILE A 724 21.88 -17.66 5.49
CA ILE A 724 21.64 -17.19 4.13
C ILE A 724 20.16 -16.87 3.93
N MET A 725 19.26 -17.77 4.33
CA MET A 725 17.81 -17.55 4.20
C MET A 725 17.34 -16.35 5.03
N ALA A 726 17.87 -16.16 6.24
CA ALA A 726 17.54 -15.01 7.08
C ALA A 726 18.06 -13.69 6.50
N ILE A 727 19.26 -13.68 5.88
CA ILE A 727 19.79 -12.50 5.19
C ILE A 727 18.95 -12.15 3.97
N ILE A 728 18.58 -13.13 3.15
CA ILE A 728 17.70 -12.88 2.00
C ILE A 728 16.36 -12.32 2.48
N GLY A 729 15.76 -12.94 3.50
CA GLY A 729 14.48 -12.50 4.06
C GLY A 729 14.52 -11.11 4.71
N SER A 730 15.61 -10.73 5.38
CA SER A 730 15.70 -9.43 6.05
C SER A 730 15.77 -8.25 5.08
N PHE A 731 16.27 -8.48 3.87
CA PHE A 731 16.24 -7.51 2.77
C PHE A 731 14.92 -7.50 1.99
N GLN A 732 13.98 -8.39 2.31
CA GLN A 732 12.67 -8.52 1.66
C GLN A 732 11.49 -8.09 2.56
N VAL A 733 11.76 -7.41 3.67
CA VAL A 733 10.72 -6.90 4.58
C VAL A 733 9.88 -5.84 3.87
N PHE A 734 8.58 -6.12 3.76
CA PHE A 734 7.61 -5.24 3.12
C PHE A 734 6.34 -5.10 3.97
N THR A 735 5.63 -6.21 4.19
CA THR A 735 4.29 -6.20 4.79
C THR A 735 4.25 -5.47 6.13
N GLN A 736 5.24 -5.70 6.99
CA GLN A 736 5.25 -5.12 8.33
C GLN A 736 5.55 -3.62 8.27
N ALA A 737 6.48 -3.18 7.43
CA ALA A 737 6.76 -1.77 7.23
C ALA A 737 5.56 -1.04 6.59
N PHE A 738 4.93 -1.65 5.59
CA PHE A 738 3.76 -1.09 4.90
C PHE A 738 2.57 -0.94 5.86
N VAL A 739 2.25 -1.97 6.64
CA VAL A 739 1.06 -2.00 7.51
C VAL A 739 1.26 -1.23 8.81
N MET A 740 2.44 -1.29 9.43
CA MET A 740 2.62 -0.72 10.77
C MET A 740 2.95 0.78 10.75
N THR A 741 3.72 1.23 9.75
CA THR A 741 4.28 2.60 9.76
C THR A 741 4.15 3.34 8.43
N GLY A 742 3.85 2.67 7.32
CA GLY A 742 3.93 3.28 5.98
C GLY A 742 5.32 3.80 5.62
N GLY A 743 6.36 3.39 6.36
CA GLY A 743 7.74 3.85 6.25
C GLY A 743 8.07 5.12 7.04
N GLY A 744 7.12 5.70 7.78
CA GLY A 744 7.30 6.92 8.55
C GLY A 744 7.75 6.71 10.02
N PRO A 745 7.90 7.80 10.79
CA PRO A 745 7.86 9.20 10.38
C PRO A 745 8.98 9.53 9.39
N GLY A 746 8.70 10.40 8.42
CA GLY A 746 9.60 10.64 7.29
C GLY A 746 10.00 9.35 6.57
N ASP A 747 11.28 8.98 6.71
CA ASP A 747 11.89 7.78 6.13
C ASP A 747 12.53 6.83 7.18
N ASP A 748 12.29 7.06 8.47
CA ASP A 748 12.99 6.36 9.56
C ASP A 748 12.64 4.87 9.68
N THR A 749 11.51 4.45 9.12
CA THR A 749 11.14 3.04 9.04
C THR A 749 10.89 2.59 7.60
N ARG A 750 11.34 3.36 6.61
CA ARG A 750 11.13 3.02 5.20
C ARG A 750 12.10 1.92 4.76
N PHE A 751 11.65 0.68 4.78
CA PHE A 751 12.44 -0.44 4.26
C PHE A 751 12.63 -0.33 2.75
N TYR A 752 13.72 -0.91 2.24
CA TYR A 752 14.10 -0.85 0.84
C TYR A 752 12.98 -1.32 -0.11
N VAL A 753 12.34 -2.44 0.22
CA VAL A 753 11.27 -3.00 -0.63
C VAL A 753 10.01 -2.15 -0.57
N LEU A 754 9.72 -1.52 0.57
CA LEU A 754 8.64 -0.53 0.66
C LEU A 754 8.94 0.67 -0.26
N TYR A 755 10.16 1.20 -0.21
CA TYR A 755 10.58 2.29 -1.09
C TYR A 755 10.45 1.93 -2.58
N LEU A 756 10.90 0.73 -2.96
CA LEU A 756 10.74 0.20 -4.32
C LEU A 756 9.27 0.14 -4.73
N TYR A 757 8.39 -0.32 -3.84
CA TYR A 757 6.95 -0.36 -4.08
C TYR A 757 6.37 1.05 -4.30
N ASN A 758 6.71 2.01 -3.44
CA ASN A 758 6.23 3.39 -3.58
C ASN A 758 6.64 3.98 -4.94
N GLN A 759 7.90 3.79 -5.33
CA GLN A 759 8.40 4.23 -6.64
C GLN A 759 7.61 3.61 -7.81
N ALA A 760 7.36 2.30 -7.78
CA ALA A 760 6.72 1.61 -8.89
C ALA A 760 5.21 1.86 -9.02
N PHE A 761 4.49 1.91 -7.89
CA PHE A 761 3.03 1.86 -7.84
C PHE A 761 2.38 3.16 -7.33
N ASP A 762 3.02 3.87 -6.39
CA ASP A 762 2.46 5.13 -5.87
C ASP A 762 2.89 6.33 -6.71
N TRP A 763 4.16 6.34 -7.15
CA TRP A 763 4.72 7.46 -7.92
C TRP A 763 4.79 7.21 -9.42
N TYR A 764 4.32 6.04 -9.87
CA TYR A 764 4.31 5.66 -11.29
C TYR A 764 5.70 5.81 -11.95
N GLU A 765 6.75 5.34 -11.29
CA GLU A 765 8.14 5.30 -11.78
C GLU A 765 8.59 3.84 -11.92
N MET A 766 7.84 3.04 -12.66
CA MET A 766 8.03 1.58 -12.82
C MET A 766 9.44 1.21 -13.33
N GLY A 767 10.03 2.04 -14.20
CA GLY A 767 11.42 1.88 -14.65
C GLY A 767 12.44 2.07 -13.52
N TYR A 768 12.22 3.08 -12.66
CA TYR A 768 13.03 3.34 -11.47
C TYR A 768 12.90 2.22 -10.44
N GLY A 769 11.67 1.79 -10.14
CA GLY A 769 11.39 0.64 -9.27
C GLY A 769 12.04 -0.66 -9.78
N SER A 770 12.05 -0.87 -11.10
CA SER A 770 12.75 -2.00 -11.71
C SER A 770 14.27 -1.92 -11.49
N ALA A 771 14.87 -0.74 -11.58
CA ALA A 771 16.30 -0.55 -11.28
C ALA A 771 16.64 -0.81 -9.80
N LEU A 772 15.79 -0.38 -8.87
CA LEU A 772 15.91 -0.72 -7.44
C LEU A 772 15.85 -2.26 -7.22
N ALA A 773 14.93 -2.96 -7.89
CA ALA A 773 14.82 -4.42 -7.76
C ALA A 773 16.12 -5.15 -8.16
N TRP A 774 16.74 -4.72 -9.26
CA TRP A 774 18.00 -5.29 -9.74
C TRP A 774 19.19 -4.93 -8.86
N LEU A 775 19.22 -3.71 -8.31
CA LEU A 775 20.25 -3.32 -7.36
C LEU A 775 20.15 -4.15 -6.07
N LEU A 776 18.94 -4.37 -5.56
CA LEU A 776 18.69 -5.24 -4.40
C LEU A 776 19.17 -6.67 -4.67
N LEU A 777 18.88 -7.23 -5.85
CA LEU A 777 19.38 -8.54 -6.24
C LEU A 777 20.91 -8.60 -6.18
N VAL A 778 21.61 -7.59 -6.71
CA VAL A 778 23.07 -7.51 -6.66
C VAL A 778 23.57 -7.45 -5.22
N VAL A 779 22.97 -6.60 -4.37
CA VAL A 779 23.34 -6.48 -2.95
C VAL A 779 23.17 -7.82 -2.22
N VAL A 780 22.01 -8.47 -2.35
CA VAL A 780 21.72 -9.76 -1.70
C VAL A 780 22.64 -10.86 -2.23
N LEU A 781 22.93 -10.88 -3.54
CA LEU A 781 23.85 -11.84 -4.14
C LEU A 781 25.28 -11.66 -3.60
N LEU A 782 25.78 -10.42 -3.53
CA LEU A 782 27.10 -10.11 -2.98
C LEU A 782 27.22 -10.54 -1.52
N LEU A 783 26.19 -10.26 -0.71
CA LEU A 783 26.14 -10.69 0.70
C LEU A 783 26.10 -12.23 0.81
N THR A 784 25.31 -12.89 -0.04
CA THR A 784 25.23 -14.36 -0.07
C THR A 784 26.58 -14.98 -0.43
N VAL A 785 27.25 -14.46 -1.47
CA VAL A 785 28.59 -14.90 -1.86
C VAL A 785 29.61 -14.65 -0.75
N LEU A 786 29.54 -13.50 -0.08
CA LEU A 786 30.41 -13.18 1.06
C LEU A 786 30.21 -14.20 2.21
N VAL A 787 28.96 -14.50 2.56
CA VAL A 787 28.62 -15.48 3.60
C VAL A 787 29.08 -16.88 3.22
N LEU A 788 28.87 -17.31 1.97
CA LEU A 788 29.37 -18.59 1.48
C LEU A 788 30.90 -18.67 1.50
N ARG A 789 31.60 -17.58 1.16
CA ARG A 789 33.06 -17.54 1.16
C ARG A 789 33.65 -17.56 2.56
N VAL A 790 33.07 -16.80 3.49
CA VAL A 790 33.54 -16.74 4.90
C VAL A 790 33.13 -17.99 5.66
N GLY A 791 31.89 -18.44 5.48
CA GLY A 791 31.29 -19.57 6.20
C GLY A 791 31.68 -20.93 5.64
N GLY A 792 31.71 -21.10 4.31
CA GLY A 792 31.93 -22.39 3.65
C GLY A 792 33.26 -23.05 3.96
N SER A 793 34.30 -22.26 4.29
CA SER A 793 35.61 -22.79 4.73
C SER A 793 35.60 -23.39 6.15
N LYS A 794 34.56 -23.12 6.96
CA LYS A 794 34.44 -23.54 8.37
C LYS A 794 33.31 -24.56 8.61
N VAL A 795 32.64 -25.01 7.56
CA VAL A 795 31.50 -25.95 7.66
C VAL A 795 31.97 -27.40 7.77
N HIS A 796 31.48 -28.11 8.78
CA HIS A 796 31.74 -29.54 8.99
C HIS A 796 30.61 -30.37 8.37
N TYR A 797 30.86 -30.98 7.21
CA TYR A 797 29.87 -31.77 6.48
C TYR A 797 29.74 -33.23 6.96
N GLU A 798 30.55 -33.65 7.94
CA GLU A 798 30.59 -35.06 8.38
C GLU A 798 29.27 -35.57 8.96
N GLY A 799 28.46 -34.71 9.58
CA GLY A 799 27.12 -35.08 10.08
C GLY A 799 26.05 -35.28 8.98
N MET A 800 26.32 -34.94 7.71
CA MET A 800 25.40 -35.13 6.58
C MET A 800 25.87 -36.20 5.59
N ARG A 801 27.01 -36.85 5.84
CA ARG A 801 27.46 -38.03 5.09
C ARG A 801 26.98 -39.29 5.82
N GLY A 802 25.66 -39.52 5.79
CA GLY A 802 25.03 -40.78 6.17
C GLY A 802 24.81 -41.66 4.95
#